data_AF-A0A916H5G7-F1
#
_entry.id   AF-A0A916H5G7-F1
#
_cell.length_a   1.000
_cell.length_b   1.000
_cell.length_c   1.000
_cell.angle_alpha   90.00
_cell.angle_beta   90.00
_cell.angle_gamma   90.00
#
_symmetry.space_group_name_H-M   'P 1'
#
loop_
_entity.id
_entity.type
_entity.pdbx_description
1 polymer ?
#
loop_
_entity_poly.entity_id
_entity_poly.type
_entity_poly.pdbx_seq_one_letter_code
_entity_poly.pdbx_strand_id
1 'polypeptide(L)'
;MKIYHKFIYLSLLFIPSLSFTQVVINEYSCSNISGPTDGSGRREDWIELYNKTASPVNLAGYYMSDKKNDFQKWQFPAGISIPANGRIVVWASGRDSILPGSEPHTNFKLTQTQSSEWIILANPSGTLVDSIKVKPAQQDHSRGRTTDGANTWSVFITPTPNAANTGAKKEYAKRPVFSQAAGFFTSSVSLTLTTSEPNTTIYYTTNGSTPTTGSTLYAGAIAISATTVVRARAFSGDPDVPASFIETNTYFINANHTVPVVSVCGDQIATLLGGNSGLQPQGHFEFFDRNKTLKDEALGQYNKHGNDSWAYQQRGFDYVVRDQYGYNYAINDKLFPNKDRKSFQRLIFKPAANDNYPFAPGQGAHIRDAYVHAISQIAELRVDERTNDACVMYVNGQYWGVYETREKVDDDDFLDYYYNQYERHPDSPYYIQFLKTWGGTWAEYGGAQATADWNTFKNWVGATNMALMPNYDSLRKVYNVGSLIDYIVLNSYVVCSDWLNWNTAWWRGLNPNGDKRKWRYVLWDMDATFGHYIDYTGVGNKGPNADPCKPEALNDPGGQGHIPILNKLLQNDTFKQEYISRFIDLSNTTFSCTSMLHILDSMITQIDPEMQGQITKWGGTYNGWQNNVTSLRNWISARCDSLAKGLKSCYNLKGPYDFVVDVQPANAGKVKVNSIWAPVYPWTAKYYGNLDIIFQAKANSGYVFDHWTFDNHTPAPNDTTIIVKIKCDTTDNVTAHFIAIENITPEDSLFTGELAIPTAFSPNGDGFNDLFRLLGGKGVQEVELSIFNRWGERVFHTTDLRGAWDGTYKGKLQNSGVFAYTLKAVFTNGEVLNKKGNITMLK
;
A
#
# COMPACT_ATOMS: atom_id res chain seq x y z
N MET A 1 -27.28 84.27 35.66
CA MET A 1 -27.17 82.87 36.12
C MET A 1 -26.56 82.03 34.99
N LYS A 2 -25.38 81.43 35.23
CA LYS A 2 -24.69 80.34 34.47
C LYS A 2 -24.28 80.68 33.02
N ILE A 3 -23.04 81.05 32.64
CA ILE A 3 -21.64 80.53 32.72
C ILE A 3 -21.32 79.19 32.00
N TYR A 4 -20.27 79.27 31.14
CA TYR A 4 -19.29 78.28 30.66
C TYR A 4 -19.68 77.33 29.49
N HIS A 5 -18.82 76.79 28.60
CA HIS A 5 -17.35 76.56 28.52
C HIS A 5 -16.87 76.53 27.04
N LYS A 6 -15.62 76.96 26.78
CA LYS A 6 -14.83 76.66 25.56
C LYS A 6 -14.48 75.17 25.50
N PHE A 7 -14.52 74.57 24.31
CA PHE A 7 -13.79 73.32 24.02
C PHE A 7 -12.91 73.51 22.78
N ILE A 8 -11.61 73.28 22.97
CA ILE A 8 -10.57 73.22 21.95
C ILE A 8 -10.58 71.79 21.40
N TYR A 9 -10.76 71.62 20.09
CA TYR A 9 -10.58 70.33 19.42
C TYR A 9 -9.12 70.16 19.02
N LEU A 10 -8.46 69.17 19.63
CA LEU A 10 -7.12 68.70 19.27
C LEU A 10 -7.28 67.61 18.21
N SER A 11 -6.87 67.88 16.97
CA SER A 11 -6.83 66.91 15.88
C SER A 11 -5.59 66.01 16.00
N LEU A 12 -5.79 64.74 16.36
CA LEU A 12 -4.76 63.70 16.28
C LEU A 12 -4.55 63.29 14.81
N LEU A 13 -3.39 63.64 14.27
CA LEU A 13 -2.86 63.12 13.01
C LEU A 13 -2.52 61.63 13.18
N PHE A 14 -3.32 60.75 12.60
CA PHE A 14 -2.98 59.34 12.40
C PHE A 14 -1.97 59.26 11.24
N ILE A 15 -0.69 59.12 11.57
CA ILE A 15 0.35 58.73 10.60
C ILE A 15 0.28 57.21 10.50
N PRO A 16 0.00 56.61 9.32
CA PRO A 16 0.10 55.17 9.17
C PRO A 16 1.58 54.79 9.25
N SER A 17 1.98 54.15 10.34
CA SER A 17 3.27 53.48 10.43
C SER A 17 3.26 52.31 9.46
N LEU A 18 4.01 52.43 8.36
CA LEU A 18 4.40 51.29 7.54
C LEU A 18 5.23 50.36 8.44
N SER A 19 4.60 49.32 8.97
CA SER A 19 5.31 48.24 9.67
C SER A 19 6.07 47.45 8.61
N PHE A 20 7.38 47.69 8.50
CA PHE A 20 8.25 46.77 7.78
C PHE A 20 8.28 45.45 8.55
N THR A 21 8.04 44.35 7.85
CA THR A 21 8.12 43.00 8.44
C THR A 21 9.55 42.76 8.92
N GLN A 22 9.72 42.43 10.21
CA GLN A 22 11.04 42.34 10.86
C GLN A 22 11.83 41.12 10.40
N VAL A 23 11.15 40.01 10.14
CA VAL A 23 11.71 38.75 9.65
C VAL A 23 11.04 38.40 8.34
N VAL A 24 11.82 37.94 7.37
CA VAL A 24 11.35 37.56 6.03
C VAL A 24 11.91 36.21 5.63
N ILE A 25 11.22 35.52 4.72
CA ILE A 25 11.75 34.34 4.04
C ILE A 25 12.80 34.85 3.04
N ASN A 26 14.03 34.37 3.13
CA ASN A 26 15.17 34.92 2.41
C ASN A 26 15.63 34.06 1.22
N GLU A 27 15.70 32.76 1.44
CA GLU A 27 16.13 31.76 0.46
C GLU A 27 15.51 30.41 0.82
N TYR A 28 15.30 29.52 -0.15
CA TYR A 28 14.91 28.14 0.09
C TYR A 28 15.45 27.22 -1.00
N SER A 29 15.61 25.94 -0.66
CA SER A 29 15.88 24.88 -1.63
C SER A 29 15.06 23.64 -1.31
N CYS A 30 14.45 23.09 -2.36
CA CYS A 30 13.77 21.78 -2.38
C CYS A 30 14.55 20.77 -3.25
N SER A 31 15.79 21.11 -3.60
CA SER A 31 16.61 20.44 -4.63
C SER A 31 17.99 20.04 -4.10
N ASN A 32 18.11 19.92 -2.77
CA ASN A 32 19.35 19.67 -2.06
C ASN A 32 19.80 18.20 -2.17
N ILE A 33 20.58 17.87 -3.21
CA ILE A 33 21.14 16.53 -3.41
C ILE A 33 22.62 16.47 -2.97
N SER A 34 23.36 17.55 -3.15
CA SER A 34 24.78 17.65 -2.82
C SER A 34 25.16 18.87 -1.96
N GLY A 35 24.17 19.71 -1.60
CA GLY A 35 24.34 20.98 -0.88
C GLY A 35 24.63 20.88 0.64
N PRO A 36 23.94 21.62 1.52
CA PRO A 36 24.17 21.54 2.97
C PRO A 36 23.55 20.29 3.60
N THR A 37 24.03 19.89 4.78
CA THR A 37 23.46 18.83 5.61
C THR A 37 22.97 19.37 6.95
N ASP A 38 21.94 18.75 7.50
CA ASP A 38 21.49 18.98 8.88
C ASP A 38 22.47 18.40 9.91
N GLY A 39 22.21 18.65 11.20
CA GLY A 39 23.00 18.14 12.32
C GLY A 39 22.99 16.62 12.49
N SER A 40 22.17 15.89 11.71
CA SER A 40 22.21 14.42 11.59
C SER A 40 22.93 13.93 10.33
N GLY A 41 23.55 14.84 9.56
CA GLY A 41 24.26 14.53 8.32
C GLY A 41 23.35 14.28 7.13
N ARG A 42 22.05 14.64 7.20
CA ARG A 42 21.06 14.42 6.14
C ARG A 42 20.90 15.65 5.26
N ARG A 43 20.54 15.40 4.01
CA ARG A 43 20.22 16.44 3.03
C ARG A 43 18.71 16.60 2.99
N GLU A 44 18.24 17.63 3.67
CA GLU A 44 16.82 17.96 3.76
C GLU A 44 16.52 19.20 2.91
N ASP A 45 15.25 19.39 2.59
CA ASP A 45 14.75 20.67 2.12
C ASP A 45 14.96 21.73 3.21
N TRP A 46 15.18 22.96 2.80
CA TRP A 46 15.46 24.02 3.78
C TRP A 46 14.91 25.37 3.36
N ILE A 47 14.63 26.18 4.38
CA ILE A 47 14.07 27.51 4.30
C ILE A 47 14.94 28.41 5.18
N GLU A 48 15.51 29.45 4.59
CA GLU A 48 16.26 30.46 5.33
C GLU A 48 15.37 31.66 5.68
N LEU A 49 15.42 32.07 6.94
CA LEU A 49 14.81 33.31 7.42
C LEU A 49 15.89 34.37 7.67
N TYR A 50 15.60 35.62 7.32
CA TYR A 50 16.48 36.77 7.55
C TYR A 50 15.82 37.82 8.45
N ASN A 51 16.56 38.28 9.45
CA ASN A 51 16.14 39.38 10.32
C ASN A 51 16.66 40.72 9.78
N LYS A 52 15.75 41.59 9.33
CA LYS A 52 16.08 42.90 8.75
C LYS A 52 16.40 43.98 9.79
N THR A 53 16.28 43.66 11.08
CA THR A 53 16.40 44.64 12.15
C THR A 53 17.81 44.67 12.74
N ALA A 54 18.14 45.80 13.36
CA ALA A 54 19.38 45.98 14.10
C ALA A 54 19.36 45.36 15.51
N SER A 55 18.38 44.50 15.82
CA SER A 55 18.26 43.82 17.11
C SER A 55 17.90 42.34 16.90
N PRO A 56 18.24 41.43 17.81
CA PRO A 56 17.82 40.03 17.69
C PRO A 56 16.28 39.90 17.71
N VAL A 57 15.74 38.98 16.92
CA VAL A 57 14.31 38.64 16.91
C VAL A 57 14.12 37.22 17.44
N ASN A 58 13.27 37.07 18.46
CA ASN A 58 12.87 35.77 19.00
C ASN A 58 11.71 35.21 18.16
N LEU A 59 11.86 33.97 17.68
CA LEU A 59 10.85 33.28 16.89
C LEU A 59 9.86 32.47 17.74
N ALA A 60 10.03 32.40 19.06
CA ALA A 60 9.13 31.66 19.94
C ALA A 60 7.66 32.04 19.67
N GLY A 61 6.86 31.03 19.32
CA GLY A 61 5.45 31.20 19.03
C GLY A 61 5.08 31.65 17.62
N TYR A 62 6.05 32.02 16.77
CA TYR A 62 5.82 32.18 15.33
C TYR A 62 5.42 30.84 14.70
N TYR A 63 4.82 30.89 13.52
CA TYR A 63 4.41 29.69 12.79
C TYR A 63 5.03 29.65 11.39
N MET A 64 5.29 28.43 10.90
CA MET A 64 5.53 28.15 9.48
C MET A 64 4.53 27.16 8.93
N SER A 65 4.29 27.26 7.62
CA SER A 65 3.43 26.34 6.90
C SER A 65 3.82 26.21 5.43
N ASP A 66 3.58 25.03 4.88
CA ASP A 66 3.62 24.70 3.46
C ASP A 66 2.26 24.86 2.74
N LYS A 67 1.19 25.22 3.47
CA LYS A 67 -0.19 25.25 2.97
C LYS A 67 -0.80 26.66 2.99
N LYS A 68 -1.31 27.09 1.83
CA LYS A 68 -1.94 28.41 1.62
C LYS A 68 -3.07 28.77 2.59
N ASN A 69 -3.77 27.78 3.12
CA ASN A 69 -4.99 28.00 3.92
C ASN A 69 -4.83 27.58 5.39
N ASP A 70 -3.61 27.24 5.82
CA ASP A 70 -3.32 26.90 7.21
C ASP A 70 -2.02 27.58 7.62
N PHE A 71 -2.10 28.75 8.25
CA PHE A 71 -0.91 29.53 8.63
C PHE A 71 -0.27 29.06 9.94
N GLN A 72 -0.91 28.15 10.68
CA GLN A 72 -0.50 27.75 12.03
C GLN A 72 -0.06 26.28 12.10
N LYS A 73 0.33 25.69 10.96
CA LYS A 73 0.67 24.27 10.82
C LYS A 73 1.82 23.80 11.73
N TRP A 74 2.88 24.60 11.86
CA TRP A 74 4.02 24.28 12.72
C TRP A 74 4.46 25.51 13.50
N GLN A 75 4.50 25.41 14.83
CA GLN A 75 4.90 26.51 15.70
C GLN A 75 6.38 26.39 16.07
N PHE A 76 7.12 27.49 15.96
CA PHE A 76 8.49 27.56 16.46
C PHE A 76 8.52 27.37 17.99
N PRO A 77 9.36 26.46 18.50
CA PRO A 77 9.54 26.28 19.93
C PRO A 77 10.30 27.46 20.55
N ALA A 78 10.31 27.53 21.87
CA ALA A 78 11.10 28.50 22.61
C ALA A 78 12.62 28.31 22.37
N GLY A 79 13.39 29.39 22.47
CA GLY A 79 14.86 29.35 22.38
C GLY A 79 15.44 29.56 20.99
N ILE A 80 14.61 29.71 19.96
CA ILE A 80 15.04 30.03 18.59
C ILE A 80 15.02 31.55 18.38
N SER A 81 16.18 32.13 18.04
CA SER A 81 16.29 33.56 17.75
C SER A 81 17.22 33.81 16.58
N ILE A 82 16.91 34.84 15.79
CA ILE A 82 17.76 35.31 14.69
C ILE A 82 18.51 36.56 15.16
N PRO A 83 19.85 36.60 15.11
CA PRO A 83 20.63 37.80 15.43
C PRO A 83 20.24 39.02 14.57
N ALA A 84 20.62 40.21 15.01
CA ALA A 84 20.48 41.44 14.21
C ALA A 84 21.17 41.28 12.85
N ASN A 85 20.47 41.54 11.75
CA ASN A 85 20.96 41.28 10.38
C ASN A 85 21.47 39.84 10.18
N GLY A 86 20.98 38.89 10.98
CA GLY A 86 21.36 37.49 10.95
C GLY A 86 20.40 36.64 10.12
N ARG A 87 20.80 35.39 9.90
CA ARG A 87 20.04 34.36 9.17
C ARG A 87 19.90 33.12 10.05
N ILE A 88 18.89 32.32 9.76
CA ILE A 88 18.77 30.96 10.29
C ILE A 88 18.18 30.06 9.21
N VAL A 89 18.73 28.86 9.08
CA VAL A 89 18.14 27.78 8.29
C VAL A 89 17.14 27.00 9.13
N VAL A 90 15.96 26.78 8.56
CA VAL A 90 14.91 25.90 9.06
C VAL A 90 14.81 24.71 8.11
N TRP A 91 15.01 23.50 8.63
CA TRP A 91 14.96 22.27 7.85
C TRP A 91 13.51 21.80 7.71
N ALA A 92 13.02 21.71 6.49
CA ALA A 92 11.69 21.17 6.20
C ALA A 92 11.77 19.64 6.05
N SER A 93 12.03 18.95 7.16
CA SER A 93 12.34 17.51 7.16
C SER A 93 11.19 16.61 7.63
N GLY A 94 10.09 17.18 8.15
CA GLY A 94 9.01 16.40 8.76
C GLY A 94 9.31 15.83 10.14
N ARG A 95 10.43 16.19 10.78
CA ARG A 95 10.90 15.60 12.05
C ARG A 95 10.21 16.18 13.29
N ASP A 96 9.68 17.40 13.18
CA ASP A 96 9.05 18.12 14.29
C ASP A 96 9.92 18.15 15.56
N SER A 97 11.15 18.65 15.43
CA SER A 97 12.16 18.58 16.49
C SER A 97 13.19 19.69 16.40
N ILE A 98 13.97 19.88 17.47
CA ILE A 98 15.17 20.72 17.47
C ILE A 98 16.39 19.81 17.62
N LEU A 99 17.27 19.79 16.62
CA LEU A 99 18.52 19.04 16.68
C LEU A 99 19.62 19.85 17.40
N PRO A 100 20.72 19.18 17.82
CA PRO A 100 21.88 19.87 18.41
C PRO A 100 22.32 21.07 17.55
N GLY A 101 22.71 22.17 18.20
CA GLY A 101 23.03 23.43 17.51
C GLY A 101 21.83 24.37 17.32
N SER A 102 20.68 24.04 17.91
CA SER A 102 19.41 24.79 17.78
C SER A 102 18.89 24.81 16.33
N GLU A 103 19.05 23.70 15.62
CA GLU A 103 18.55 23.53 14.25
C GLU A 103 17.06 23.17 14.26
N PRO A 104 16.17 24.05 13.78
CA PRO A 104 14.75 23.78 13.77
C PRO A 104 14.33 22.91 12.59
N HIS A 105 13.61 21.82 12.89
CA HIS A 105 13.01 20.94 11.90
C HIS A 105 11.48 21.00 11.95
N THR A 106 10.85 21.31 10.83
CA THR A 106 9.39 21.39 10.75
C THR A 106 8.73 19.99 10.80
N ASN A 107 7.42 19.96 11.02
CA ASN A 107 6.61 18.74 10.95
C ASN A 107 6.14 18.39 9.51
N PHE A 108 6.67 19.09 8.50
CA PHE A 108 6.36 18.88 7.09
C PHE A 108 7.63 18.84 6.23
N LYS A 109 7.52 18.34 5.00
CA LYS A 109 8.52 18.48 3.94
C LYS A 109 7.99 19.42 2.85
N LEU A 110 8.85 19.88 1.95
CA LEU A 110 8.42 20.66 0.79
C LEU A 110 8.29 19.76 -0.44
N THR A 111 7.49 20.18 -1.40
CA THR A 111 7.37 19.49 -2.70
C THR A 111 7.29 20.50 -3.84
N GLN A 112 8.44 20.87 -4.42
CA GLN A 112 8.54 22.02 -5.32
C GLN A 112 7.82 21.85 -6.66
N THR A 113 7.62 20.62 -7.09
CA THR A 113 6.89 20.33 -8.33
C THR A 113 5.39 20.18 -8.12
N GLN A 114 4.90 20.31 -6.88
CA GLN A 114 3.47 20.40 -6.59
C GLN A 114 2.96 21.84 -6.72
N SER A 115 1.94 22.05 -7.56
CA SER A 115 1.44 23.40 -7.88
C SER A 115 0.78 24.14 -6.71
N SER A 116 0.43 23.43 -5.63
CA SER A 116 -0.21 23.93 -4.42
C SER A 116 0.76 24.30 -3.31
N GLU A 117 2.08 24.16 -3.52
CA GLU A 117 3.07 24.30 -2.46
C GLU A 117 3.44 25.77 -2.17
N TRP A 118 3.48 26.12 -0.88
CA TRP A 118 3.83 27.46 -0.39
C TRP A 118 4.91 27.37 0.69
N ILE A 119 5.52 28.51 1.01
CA ILE A 119 6.21 28.71 2.27
C ILE A 119 5.59 29.94 2.90
N ILE A 120 5.13 29.80 4.14
CA ILE A 120 4.42 30.84 4.88
C ILE A 120 5.09 31.02 6.23
N LEU A 121 5.29 32.28 6.61
CA LEU A 121 5.70 32.71 7.94
C LEU A 121 4.58 33.53 8.54
N ALA A 122 4.11 33.18 9.74
CA ALA A 122 3.11 33.93 10.49
C ALA A 122 3.60 34.25 11.90
N ASN A 123 3.14 35.38 12.44
CA ASN A 123 3.49 35.81 13.79
C ASN A 123 2.69 35.02 14.86
N PRO A 124 2.96 35.23 16.17
CA PRO A 124 2.26 34.49 17.22
C PRO A 124 0.74 34.67 17.28
N SER A 125 0.19 35.73 16.66
CA SER A 125 -1.26 35.93 16.52
C SER A 125 -1.88 35.18 15.34
N GLY A 126 -1.08 34.42 14.57
CA GLY A 126 -1.52 33.76 13.33
C GLY A 126 -1.63 34.70 12.13
N THR A 127 -1.14 35.94 12.25
CA THR A 127 -1.16 36.90 11.14
C THR A 127 0.03 36.65 10.21
N LEU A 128 -0.24 36.64 8.90
CA LEU A 128 0.77 36.50 7.85
C LEU A 128 1.87 37.56 7.99
N VAL A 129 3.13 37.12 8.03
CA VAL A 129 4.34 37.97 8.03
C VAL A 129 4.95 38.02 6.64
N ASP A 130 5.20 36.84 6.06
CA ASP A 130 5.76 36.72 4.71
C ASP A 130 5.29 35.42 4.07
N SER A 131 5.28 35.37 2.74
CA SER A 131 5.00 34.13 2.01
C SER A 131 5.61 34.13 0.63
N ILE A 132 5.90 32.95 0.14
CA ILE A 132 6.30 32.73 -1.25
C ILE A 132 5.64 31.47 -1.77
N LYS A 133 5.14 31.52 -3.00
CA LYS A 133 4.72 30.32 -3.71
C LYS A 133 5.97 29.59 -4.18
N VAL A 134 6.11 28.32 -3.84
CA VAL A 134 7.26 27.51 -4.26
C VAL A 134 7.25 27.39 -5.78
N LYS A 135 8.44 27.51 -6.38
CA LYS A 135 8.66 27.33 -7.82
C LYS A 135 9.77 26.31 -8.02
N PRO A 136 9.69 25.45 -9.05
CA PRO A 136 10.74 24.48 -9.33
C PRO A 136 12.11 25.12 -9.57
N ALA A 137 13.16 24.54 -9.01
CA ALA A 137 14.55 24.82 -9.27
C ALA A 137 15.22 23.53 -9.79
N GLN A 138 16.23 23.69 -10.64
CA GLN A 138 17.05 22.56 -11.06
C GLN A 138 17.82 22.00 -9.86
N GLN A 139 18.30 20.77 -9.99
CA GLN A 139 19.11 20.10 -8.99
C GLN A 139 20.17 21.02 -8.39
N ASP A 140 20.28 21.02 -7.06
CA ASP A 140 21.26 21.78 -6.26
C ASP A 140 21.19 23.31 -6.42
N HIS A 141 20.17 23.85 -7.08
CA HIS A 141 19.89 25.29 -7.14
C HIS A 141 18.85 25.71 -6.11
N SER A 142 18.91 26.94 -5.61
CA SER A 142 17.90 27.50 -4.70
C SER A 142 17.15 28.66 -5.34
N ARG A 143 16.11 29.12 -4.65
CA ARG A 143 15.40 30.36 -4.96
C ARG A 143 15.49 31.27 -3.76
N GLY A 144 15.83 32.53 -3.98
CA GLY A 144 16.01 33.50 -2.90
C GLY A 144 15.79 34.92 -3.35
N ARG A 145 15.81 35.86 -2.41
CA ARG A 145 15.80 37.30 -2.68
C ARG A 145 17.14 37.72 -3.28
N THR A 146 17.17 38.66 -4.24
CA THR A 146 18.40 39.04 -4.97
C THR A 146 19.55 39.50 -4.07
N THR A 147 19.21 40.13 -2.95
CA THR A 147 20.06 40.39 -1.79
C THR A 147 19.20 40.17 -0.54
N ASP A 148 19.80 40.07 0.65
CA ASP A 148 19.04 39.77 1.86
C ASP A 148 17.86 40.74 2.07
N GLY A 149 16.67 40.19 2.23
CA GLY A 149 15.45 40.95 2.45
C GLY A 149 14.99 41.87 1.31
N ALA A 150 15.55 41.73 0.09
CA ALA A 150 15.11 42.44 -1.12
C ALA A 150 13.74 41.96 -1.63
N ASN A 151 12.97 42.82 -2.30
CA ASN A 151 11.63 42.46 -2.79
C ASN A 151 11.65 41.51 -4.00
N THR A 152 12.75 41.49 -4.75
CA THR A 152 12.87 40.71 -5.99
C THR A 152 13.44 39.33 -5.68
N TRP A 153 12.83 38.29 -6.25
CA TRP A 153 13.29 36.91 -6.17
C TRP A 153 14.07 36.49 -7.43
N SER A 154 15.05 35.62 -7.25
CA SER A 154 15.98 35.13 -8.27
C SER A 154 16.27 33.63 -8.09
N VAL A 155 16.92 33.05 -9.10
CA VAL A 155 17.52 31.72 -9.03
C VAL A 155 18.95 31.85 -8.51
N PHE A 156 19.41 30.90 -7.72
CA PHE A 156 20.80 30.79 -7.29
C PHE A 156 21.33 29.42 -7.74
N ILE A 157 22.30 29.43 -8.64
CA ILE A 157 23.00 28.21 -9.08
C ILE A 157 24.09 27.77 -8.10
N THR A 158 24.40 28.64 -7.13
CA THR A 158 25.19 28.35 -5.94
C THR A 158 24.40 28.87 -4.75
N PRO A 159 23.65 28.02 -4.05
CA PRO A 159 22.85 28.43 -2.89
C PRO A 159 23.68 29.07 -1.77
N THR A 160 23.07 29.93 -0.96
CA THR A 160 23.75 30.71 0.10
C THR A 160 23.22 30.44 1.52
N PRO A 161 23.01 29.18 1.96
CA PRO A 161 22.46 28.90 3.29
C PRO A 161 23.35 29.47 4.42
N ASN A 162 22.72 30.19 5.35
CA ASN A 162 23.34 30.95 6.45
C ASN A 162 24.35 32.03 6.01
N ALA A 163 24.40 32.39 4.72
CA ALA A 163 25.30 33.38 4.15
C ALA A 163 24.52 34.49 3.44
N ALA A 164 25.18 35.61 3.12
CA ALA A 164 24.51 36.69 2.40
C ALA A 164 24.13 36.26 1.00
N ASN A 165 22.88 36.53 0.59
CA ASN A 165 22.42 36.28 -0.77
C ASN A 165 23.30 37.06 -1.76
N THR A 166 24.11 36.32 -2.52
CA THR A 166 25.03 36.83 -3.54
C THR A 166 25.02 35.91 -4.75
N GLY A 167 25.33 36.43 -5.95
CA GLY A 167 25.34 35.62 -7.16
C GLY A 167 23.96 35.30 -7.75
N ALA A 168 22.94 36.12 -7.44
CA ALA A 168 21.60 36.01 -8.01
C ALA A 168 21.62 35.95 -9.55
N LYS A 169 20.87 35.00 -10.11
CA LYS A 169 20.64 34.82 -11.54
C LYS A 169 19.23 35.21 -11.94
N LYS A 170 19.03 35.45 -13.25
CA LYS A 170 17.69 35.57 -13.82
C LYS A 170 16.98 34.21 -13.80
N GLU A 171 15.71 34.21 -14.17
CA GLU A 171 14.94 32.96 -14.31
C GLU A 171 15.57 32.05 -15.39
N TYR A 172 15.31 30.74 -15.33
CA TYR A 172 15.77 29.79 -16.36
C TYR A 172 15.27 30.18 -17.76
N ALA A 173 16.09 29.91 -18.78
CA ALA A 173 15.66 29.99 -20.18
C ALA A 173 14.40 29.11 -20.41
N LYS A 174 13.55 29.49 -21.37
CA LYS A 174 12.33 28.73 -21.68
C LYS A 174 12.66 27.36 -22.25
N ARG A 175 12.00 26.32 -21.72
CA ARG A 175 12.07 24.93 -22.21
C ARG A 175 11.68 24.90 -23.70
N PRO A 176 12.43 24.17 -24.56
CA PRO A 176 12.06 24.02 -25.97
C PRO A 176 10.66 23.43 -26.13
N VAL A 177 9.95 23.84 -27.20
CA VAL A 177 8.64 23.29 -27.58
C VAL A 177 8.81 22.47 -28.85
N PHE A 178 8.32 21.24 -28.82
CA PHE A 178 8.37 20.29 -29.93
C PHE A 178 7.09 20.41 -30.75
N SER A 179 7.19 20.44 -32.08
CA SER A 179 6.02 20.62 -32.96
C SER A 179 5.12 19.39 -33.06
N GLN A 180 5.55 18.25 -32.51
CA GLN A 180 4.82 16.99 -32.48
C GLN A 180 4.94 16.40 -31.08
N ALA A 181 3.83 15.92 -30.51
CA ALA A 181 3.84 15.20 -29.24
C ALA A 181 4.60 13.87 -29.37
N ALA A 182 5.11 13.35 -28.24
CA ALA A 182 5.61 11.99 -28.16
C ALA A 182 4.50 10.97 -28.50
N GLY A 183 4.86 9.82 -29.05
CA GLY A 183 3.88 8.78 -29.38
C GLY A 183 4.22 7.96 -30.62
N PHE A 184 3.18 7.37 -31.21
CA PHE A 184 3.30 6.33 -32.24
C PHE A 184 2.90 6.86 -33.62
N PHE A 185 3.71 6.55 -34.63
CA PHE A 185 3.56 7.03 -36.00
C PHE A 185 3.75 5.89 -37.00
N THR A 186 2.98 5.91 -38.10
CA THR A 186 3.03 4.91 -39.18
C THR A 186 3.97 5.31 -40.33
N SER A 187 4.60 6.47 -40.22
CA SER A 187 5.56 7.00 -41.20
C SER A 187 6.57 7.90 -40.50
N SER A 188 7.61 8.31 -41.21
CA SER A 188 8.60 9.25 -40.69
C SER A 188 7.97 10.57 -40.25
N VAL A 189 8.54 11.17 -39.20
CA VAL A 189 8.11 12.46 -38.62
C VAL A 189 9.13 13.54 -38.96
N SER A 190 8.67 14.72 -39.35
CA SER A 190 9.50 15.92 -39.48
C SER A 190 9.29 16.79 -38.24
N LEU A 191 10.22 16.72 -37.28
CA LEU A 191 10.12 17.41 -36.00
C LEU A 191 10.79 18.79 -36.07
N THR A 192 10.08 19.84 -35.66
CA THR A 192 10.66 21.18 -35.48
C THR A 192 10.67 21.55 -34.00
N LEU A 193 11.73 22.25 -33.59
CA LEU A 193 11.94 22.74 -32.24
C LEU A 193 11.85 24.26 -32.22
N THR A 194 11.21 24.82 -31.19
CA THR A 194 11.05 26.27 -31.04
C THR A 194 11.27 26.69 -29.60
N THR A 195 11.60 27.96 -29.39
CA THR A 195 11.59 28.60 -28.07
C THR A 195 11.11 30.03 -28.23
N SER A 196 10.32 30.51 -27.26
CA SER A 196 9.84 31.89 -27.25
C SER A 196 10.85 32.87 -26.64
N GLU A 197 11.96 32.38 -26.10
CA GLU A 197 12.99 33.21 -25.46
C GLU A 197 13.89 33.86 -26.52
N PRO A 198 14.05 35.20 -26.56
CA PRO A 198 14.95 35.85 -27.49
C PRO A 198 16.41 35.47 -27.21
N ASN A 199 17.29 35.65 -28.22
CA ASN A 199 18.73 35.42 -28.08
C ASN A 199 19.09 34.04 -27.48
N THR A 200 18.37 32.99 -27.88
CA THR A 200 18.50 31.66 -27.29
C THR A 200 18.81 30.63 -28.37
N THR A 201 19.71 29.71 -28.06
CA THR A 201 20.14 28.62 -28.95
C THR A 201 19.64 27.28 -28.40
N ILE A 202 19.11 26.41 -29.28
CA ILE A 202 18.64 25.07 -28.90
C ILE A 202 19.69 24.04 -29.34
N TYR A 203 20.07 23.17 -28.41
CA TYR A 203 20.88 21.98 -28.69
C TYR A 203 20.08 20.72 -28.38
N TYR A 204 20.28 19.67 -29.17
CA TYR A 204 19.52 18.43 -29.05
C TYR A 204 20.38 17.18 -29.23
N THR A 205 19.84 16.06 -28.77
CA THR A 205 20.40 14.70 -28.89
C THR A 205 19.32 13.74 -29.35
N THR A 206 19.72 12.67 -30.04
CA THR A 206 18.83 11.61 -30.56
C THR A 206 19.16 10.21 -30.00
N ASN A 207 20.11 10.15 -29.08
CA ASN A 207 20.67 8.93 -28.47
C ASN A 207 20.35 8.84 -26.97
N GLY A 208 19.49 9.72 -26.45
CA GLY A 208 19.09 9.77 -25.05
C GLY A 208 20.05 10.51 -24.10
N SER A 209 21.20 11.00 -24.58
CA SER A 209 22.14 11.75 -23.72
C SER A 209 21.63 13.15 -23.37
N THR A 210 22.07 13.69 -22.24
CA THR A 210 21.75 15.05 -21.80
C THR A 210 22.25 16.08 -22.84
N PRO A 211 21.39 16.98 -23.36
CA PRO A 211 21.83 18.02 -24.28
C PRO A 211 22.70 19.07 -23.60
N THR A 212 23.86 19.34 -24.19
CA THR A 212 24.83 20.37 -23.77
C THR A 212 25.14 21.30 -24.94
N THR A 213 25.92 22.35 -24.71
CA THR A 213 26.43 23.21 -25.79
C THR A 213 27.39 22.50 -26.74
N GLY A 214 27.88 21.29 -26.39
CA GLY A 214 28.64 20.41 -27.27
C GLY A 214 27.78 19.43 -28.08
N SER A 215 26.46 19.42 -27.87
CA SER A 215 25.52 18.56 -28.62
C SER A 215 25.19 19.15 -30.00
N THR A 216 24.27 18.52 -30.73
CA THR A 216 23.90 18.99 -32.07
C THR A 216 23.13 20.30 -31.98
N LEU A 217 23.60 21.34 -32.68
CA LEU A 217 22.90 22.60 -32.83
C LEU A 217 21.63 22.41 -33.67
N TYR A 218 20.48 22.86 -33.16
CA TYR A 218 19.25 22.86 -33.94
C TYR A 218 19.29 23.97 -35.01
N ALA A 219 19.37 23.56 -36.28
CA ALA A 219 19.43 24.47 -37.44
C ALA A 219 18.28 24.29 -38.44
N GLY A 220 17.41 23.29 -38.23
CA GLY A 220 16.31 22.95 -39.13
C GLY A 220 15.56 21.70 -38.65
N ALA A 221 14.51 21.32 -39.37
CA ALA A 221 13.68 20.18 -39.00
C ALA A 221 14.49 18.88 -38.89
N ILE A 222 14.18 18.08 -37.85
CA ILE A 222 14.80 16.78 -37.57
C ILE A 222 13.93 15.70 -38.23
N ALA A 223 14.51 14.96 -39.17
CA ALA A 223 13.84 13.82 -39.78
C ALA A 223 13.95 12.57 -38.88
N ILE A 224 12.82 12.06 -38.42
CA ILE A 224 12.72 10.86 -37.57
C ILE A 224 12.14 9.73 -38.41
N SER A 225 13.01 8.88 -38.95
CA SER A 225 12.63 7.76 -39.83
C SER A 225 12.56 6.40 -39.14
N ALA A 226 13.04 6.31 -37.91
CA ALA A 226 12.98 5.13 -37.04
C ALA A 226 12.70 5.56 -35.60
N THR A 227 12.31 4.63 -34.73
CA THR A 227 12.06 4.93 -33.32
C THR A 227 13.24 5.67 -32.70
N THR A 228 12.99 6.87 -32.19
CA THR A 228 14.02 7.79 -31.72
C THR A 228 13.53 8.56 -30.50
N VAL A 229 14.37 8.66 -29.48
CA VAL A 229 14.17 9.62 -28.39
C VAL A 229 14.88 10.92 -28.75
N VAL A 230 14.18 12.05 -28.68
CA VAL A 230 14.76 13.38 -28.91
C VAL A 230 14.75 14.14 -27.60
N ARG A 231 15.91 14.64 -27.19
CA ARG A 231 16.04 15.51 -26.01
C ARG A 231 16.59 16.85 -26.45
N ALA A 232 16.04 17.96 -25.94
CA ALA A 232 16.54 19.29 -26.28
C ALA A 232 16.61 20.21 -25.07
N ARG A 233 17.59 21.13 -25.09
CA ARG A 233 17.80 22.15 -24.07
C ARG A 233 18.13 23.49 -24.72
N ALA A 234 17.59 24.56 -24.16
CA ALA A 234 17.80 25.92 -24.61
C ALA A 234 18.85 26.64 -23.74
N PHE A 235 19.74 27.38 -24.39
CA PHE A 235 20.81 28.16 -23.77
C PHE A 235 20.72 29.60 -24.23
N SER A 236 20.53 30.52 -23.27
CA SER A 236 20.50 31.96 -23.55
C SER A 236 21.91 32.47 -23.87
N GLY A 237 22.00 33.46 -24.75
CA GLY A 237 23.21 34.24 -24.96
C GLY A 237 23.52 35.21 -23.81
N ASP A 238 22.59 35.41 -22.87
CA ASP A 238 22.81 36.15 -21.63
C ASP A 238 23.38 35.22 -20.54
N PRO A 239 24.61 35.44 -20.04
CA PRO A 239 25.26 34.57 -19.05
C PRO A 239 24.60 34.59 -17.65
N ASP A 240 23.67 35.52 -17.41
CA ASP A 240 22.89 35.56 -16.17
C ASP A 240 21.58 34.77 -16.25
N VAL A 241 21.24 34.21 -17.41
CA VAL A 241 20.09 33.32 -17.61
C VAL A 241 20.57 31.85 -17.60
N PRO A 242 20.27 31.06 -16.56
CA PRO A 242 20.65 29.65 -16.55
C PRO A 242 19.93 28.87 -17.66
N ALA A 243 20.54 27.78 -18.12
CA ALA A 243 19.98 26.94 -19.17
C ALA A 243 18.61 26.34 -18.79
N SER A 244 17.75 26.13 -19.78
CA SER A 244 16.38 25.66 -19.56
C SER A 244 16.32 24.28 -18.91
N PHE A 245 15.15 23.91 -18.42
CA PHE A 245 14.78 22.49 -18.25
C PHE A 245 14.80 21.79 -19.62
N ILE A 246 14.99 20.47 -19.61
CA ILE A 246 15.09 19.63 -20.81
C ILE A 246 13.68 19.21 -21.26
N GLU A 247 13.43 19.28 -22.56
CA GLU A 247 12.26 18.66 -23.21
C GLU A 247 12.67 17.29 -23.77
N THR A 248 11.88 16.24 -23.55
CA THR A 248 12.21 14.86 -23.97
C THR A 248 10.96 14.18 -24.51
N ASN A 249 11.00 13.76 -25.78
CA ASN A 249 9.93 12.98 -26.40
C ASN A 249 10.48 11.75 -27.11
N THR A 250 9.82 10.61 -26.93
CA THR A 250 10.04 9.41 -27.75
C THR A 250 9.03 9.32 -28.90
N TYR A 251 9.55 9.13 -30.11
CA TYR A 251 8.76 8.94 -31.33
C TYR A 251 8.92 7.49 -31.78
N PHE A 252 7.87 6.70 -31.70
CA PHE A 252 7.86 5.31 -32.13
C PHE A 252 7.42 5.23 -33.60
N ILE A 253 8.29 4.75 -34.48
CA ILE A 253 8.01 4.66 -35.92
C ILE A 253 7.74 3.21 -36.28
N ASN A 254 6.55 2.92 -36.81
CA ASN A 254 6.11 1.57 -37.17
C ASN A 254 6.17 0.56 -36.02
N ALA A 255 6.14 1.02 -34.77
CA ALA A 255 6.04 0.16 -33.61
C ALA A 255 4.57 -0.17 -33.33
N ASN A 256 4.29 -1.43 -33.02
CA ASN A 256 2.98 -1.89 -32.64
C ASN A 256 3.11 -2.85 -31.45
N HIS A 257 2.49 -2.47 -30.33
CA HIS A 257 2.49 -3.25 -29.09
C HIS A 257 1.06 -3.33 -28.56
N THR A 258 0.71 -4.48 -27.97
CA THR A 258 -0.59 -4.73 -27.32
C THR A 258 -0.57 -4.47 -25.81
N VAL A 259 0.63 -4.27 -25.25
CA VAL A 259 0.88 -3.90 -23.86
C VAL A 259 1.33 -2.44 -23.76
N PRO A 260 1.27 -1.82 -22.57
CA PRO A 260 1.89 -0.52 -22.33
C PRO A 260 3.36 -0.48 -22.76
N VAL A 261 3.82 0.71 -23.15
CA VAL A 261 5.20 0.94 -23.57
C VAL A 261 5.87 1.93 -22.62
N VAL A 262 7.07 1.57 -22.20
CA VAL A 262 7.93 2.40 -21.37
C VAL A 262 9.14 2.80 -22.20
N SER A 263 9.40 4.10 -22.30
CA SER A 263 10.66 4.62 -22.84
C SER A 263 11.50 5.18 -21.71
N VAL A 264 12.74 4.72 -21.59
CA VAL A 264 13.73 5.28 -20.67
C VAL A 264 14.93 5.79 -21.44
N CYS A 265 15.48 6.94 -21.01
CA CYS A 265 16.68 7.47 -21.62
C CYS A 265 17.59 8.19 -20.63
N GLY A 266 18.88 8.22 -20.92
CA GLY A 266 19.87 8.86 -20.07
C GLY A 266 21.29 8.58 -20.52
N ASP A 267 22.24 9.33 -19.94
CA ASP A 267 23.66 9.25 -20.32
C ASP A 267 24.27 7.88 -20.08
N GLN A 268 23.85 7.18 -19.02
CA GLN A 268 24.46 5.91 -18.62
C GLN A 268 23.44 4.78 -18.37
N ILE A 269 22.16 4.93 -18.74
CA ILE A 269 21.16 3.87 -18.56
C ILE A 269 21.52 2.61 -19.36
N ALA A 270 22.00 2.77 -20.59
CA ALA A 270 22.47 1.64 -21.40
C ALA A 270 23.71 0.97 -20.78
N THR A 271 24.61 1.74 -20.15
CA THR A 271 25.79 1.21 -19.44
C THR A 271 25.41 0.47 -18.16
N LEU A 272 24.44 1.00 -17.41
CA LEU A 272 23.86 0.34 -16.24
C LEU A 272 23.28 -1.03 -16.66
N LEU A 273 22.40 -1.04 -17.65
CA LEU A 273 21.77 -2.27 -18.17
C LEU A 273 22.75 -3.17 -18.92
N GLY A 274 23.89 -2.64 -19.35
CA GLY A 274 25.04 -3.40 -19.84
C GLY A 274 25.77 -4.22 -18.76
N GLY A 275 25.45 -4.01 -17.48
CA GLY A 275 25.95 -4.81 -16.35
C GLY A 275 26.74 -4.03 -15.31
N ASN A 276 26.86 -2.70 -15.42
CA ASN A 276 27.54 -1.90 -14.42
C ASN A 276 26.61 -1.55 -13.24
N SER A 277 26.49 -2.47 -12.28
CA SER A 277 25.59 -2.36 -11.13
C SER A 277 25.95 -1.25 -10.13
N GLY A 278 27.13 -0.62 -10.25
CA GLY A 278 27.55 0.47 -9.36
C GLY A 278 26.97 1.82 -9.76
N LEU A 279 26.36 1.94 -10.94
CA LEU A 279 25.81 3.19 -11.42
C LEU A 279 24.42 3.46 -10.84
N GLN A 280 24.16 4.73 -10.56
CA GLN A 280 22.81 5.22 -10.25
C GLN A 280 22.48 6.44 -11.12
N PRO A 281 22.43 6.28 -12.45
CA PRO A 281 22.36 7.40 -13.36
C PRO A 281 21.00 8.07 -13.33
N GLN A 282 21.01 9.38 -13.59
CA GLN A 282 19.80 10.16 -13.81
C GLN A 282 19.32 9.97 -15.25
N GLY A 283 18.00 10.03 -15.44
CA GLY A 283 17.40 10.09 -16.76
C GLY A 283 15.90 10.24 -16.75
N HIS A 284 15.30 10.11 -17.93
CA HIS A 284 13.91 10.43 -18.21
C HIS A 284 13.11 9.18 -18.52
N PHE A 285 11.87 9.17 -18.08
CA PHE A 285 10.92 8.08 -18.24
C PHE A 285 9.65 8.63 -18.91
N GLU A 286 9.11 7.90 -19.87
CA GLU A 286 7.81 8.14 -20.48
C GLU A 286 6.98 6.85 -20.43
N PHE A 287 5.71 6.95 -20.01
CA PHE A 287 4.76 5.84 -19.98
C PHE A 287 3.62 6.05 -20.98
N PHE A 288 3.46 5.09 -21.89
CA PHE A 288 2.39 5.04 -22.87
C PHE A 288 1.45 3.88 -22.56
N ASP A 289 0.14 4.14 -22.52
CA ASP A 289 -0.84 3.08 -22.25
C ASP A 289 -1.07 2.15 -23.46
N ARG A 290 -1.96 1.16 -23.30
CA ARG A 290 -2.37 0.24 -24.38
C ARG A 290 -3.03 0.95 -25.57
N ASN A 291 -3.52 2.17 -25.38
CA ASN A 291 -4.06 3.03 -26.44
C ASN A 291 -2.99 3.90 -27.09
N LYS A 292 -1.69 3.64 -26.81
CA LYS A 292 -0.54 4.34 -27.39
C LYS A 292 -0.50 5.82 -27.04
N THR A 293 -1.14 6.20 -25.94
CA THR A 293 -1.22 7.59 -25.47
C THR A 293 -0.20 7.80 -24.36
N LEU A 294 0.61 8.87 -24.44
CA LEU A 294 1.46 9.29 -23.34
C LEU A 294 0.58 9.66 -22.14
N LYS A 295 0.75 8.96 -21.03
CA LYS A 295 -0.01 9.19 -19.80
C LYS A 295 0.75 10.07 -18.84
N ASP A 296 2.04 9.79 -18.67
CA ASP A 296 2.91 10.61 -17.83
C ASP A 296 4.38 10.46 -18.21
N GLU A 297 5.17 11.43 -17.77
CA GLU A 297 6.61 11.46 -17.89
C GLU A 297 7.26 11.98 -16.61
N ALA A 298 8.46 11.51 -16.31
CA ALA A 298 9.20 12.01 -15.16
C ALA A 298 10.71 11.97 -15.38
N LEU A 299 11.43 12.89 -14.73
CA LEU A 299 12.88 12.77 -14.53
C LEU A 299 13.18 12.12 -13.17
N GLY A 300 14.12 11.20 -13.15
CA GLY A 300 14.39 10.36 -11.99
C GLY A 300 15.76 9.69 -12.06
N GLN A 301 15.97 8.77 -11.13
CA GLN A 301 17.20 8.02 -10.96
C GLN A 301 16.93 6.54 -11.25
N TYR A 302 17.81 5.90 -12.01
CA TYR A 302 17.83 4.46 -12.17
C TYR A 302 18.79 3.82 -11.18
N ASN A 303 18.49 2.62 -10.69
CA ASN A 303 19.49 1.78 -10.03
C ASN A 303 19.19 0.29 -10.27
N LYS A 304 20.13 -0.57 -9.89
CA LYS A 304 20.01 -2.03 -10.05
C LYS A 304 18.80 -2.59 -9.29
N HIS A 305 17.99 -3.40 -9.96
CA HIS A 305 16.97 -4.25 -9.32
C HIS A 305 17.22 -5.74 -9.54
N GLY A 306 17.23 -6.52 -8.47
CA GLY A 306 17.50 -7.96 -8.46
C GLY A 306 18.97 -8.30 -8.22
N ASN A 307 19.29 -9.55 -7.90
CA ASN A 307 20.67 -9.99 -7.66
C ASN A 307 21.16 -11.00 -8.71
N ASP A 308 20.68 -12.24 -8.66
CA ASP A 308 21.19 -13.32 -9.52
C ASP A 308 20.80 -13.10 -10.98
N SER A 309 19.59 -12.60 -11.21
CA SER A 309 19.09 -12.25 -12.54
C SER A 309 19.88 -11.14 -13.24
N TRP A 310 20.72 -10.39 -12.52
CA TRP A 310 21.66 -9.43 -13.12
C TRP A 310 22.86 -10.08 -13.83
N ALA A 311 23.05 -11.40 -13.66
CA ALA A 311 23.98 -12.18 -14.46
C ALA A 311 23.50 -12.31 -15.92
N TYR A 312 22.20 -12.19 -16.18
CA TYR A 312 21.63 -12.24 -17.53
C TYR A 312 21.86 -10.94 -18.30
N GLN A 313 21.76 -11.01 -19.63
CA GLN A 313 21.97 -9.83 -20.48
C GLN A 313 20.80 -8.84 -20.43
N GLN A 314 19.57 -9.34 -20.23
CA GLN A 314 18.41 -8.50 -19.95
C GLN A 314 18.26 -8.30 -18.44
N ARG A 315 18.33 -7.05 -17.99
CA ARG A 315 18.45 -6.70 -16.56
C ARG A 315 17.30 -5.82 -16.09
N GLY A 316 16.89 -5.99 -14.84
CA GLY A 316 15.88 -5.17 -14.19
C GLY A 316 16.47 -3.94 -13.49
N PHE A 317 15.68 -2.89 -13.33
CA PHE A 317 16.09 -1.67 -12.62
C PHE A 317 14.93 -1.10 -11.79
N ASP A 318 15.25 -0.37 -10.73
CA ASP A 318 14.26 0.50 -10.08
C ASP A 318 14.35 1.88 -10.72
N TYR A 319 13.20 2.53 -10.86
CA TYR A 319 13.09 3.94 -11.22
C TYR A 319 12.58 4.75 -10.04
N VAL A 320 13.33 5.76 -9.63
CA VAL A 320 13.02 6.62 -8.48
C VAL A 320 12.83 8.05 -8.97
N VAL A 321 11.61 8.55 -8.88
CA VAL A 321 11.31 9.97 -9.13
C VAL A 321 11.83 10.80 -7.97
N ARG A 322 12.46 11.94 -8.28
CA ARG A 322 13.06 12.83 -7.28
C ARG A 322 12.55 14.24 -7.52
N ASP A 323 11.74 14.75 -6.58
CA ASP A 323 11.32 16.16 -6.57
C ASP A 323 12.52 17.10 -6.62
N GLN A 324 13.66 16.66 -6.07
CA GLN A 324 14.90 17.43 -6.04
C GLN A 324 15.48 17.76 -7.43
N TYR A 325 15.06 17.06 -8.49
CA TYR A 325 15.47 17.40 -9.86
C TYR A 325 14.64 18.54 -10.46
N GLY A 326 13.50 18.89 -9.85
CA GLY A 326 12.64 20.00 -10.27
C GLY A 326 11.70 19.71 -11.45
N TYR A 327 11.57 18.44 -11.86
CA TYR A 327 10.67 18.04 -12.94
C TYR A 327 9.36 17.46 -12.38
N ASN A 328 9.45 16.46 -11.52
CA ASN A 328 8.30 15.74 -10.96
C ASN A 328 8.61 15.25 -9.54
N TYR A 329 7.60 15.16 -8.67
CA TYR A 329 7.70 14.52 -7.36
C TYR A 329 7.29 13.05 -7.39
N ALA A 330 6.46 12.68 -8.38
CA ALA A 330 5.98 11.33 -8.62
C ALA A 330 5.52 11.20 -10.07
N ILE A 331 5.35 9.95 -10.52
CA ILE A 331 4.53 9.62 -11.69
C ILE A 331 3.06 9.67 -11.25
N ASN A 332 2.27 10.55 -11.87
CA ASN A 332 0.88 10.91 -11.55
C ASN A 332 -0.15 10.38 -12.57
N ASP A 333 -0.14 9.09 -12.88
CA ASP A 333 -1.21 8.44 -13.67
C ASP A 333 -1.52 7.02 -13.15
N LYS A 334 -2.64 6.44 -13.58
CA LYS A 334 -3.05 5.07 -13.23
C LYS A 334 -2.23 4.09 -14.07
N LEU A 335 -1.15 3.57 -13.49
CA LEU A 335 -0.27 2.59 -14.16
C LEU A 335 -0.81 1.16 -14.12
N PHE A 336 -1.55 0.81 -13.07
CA PHE A 336 -2.06 -0.55 -12.87
C PHE A 336 -3.58 -0.59 -13.06
N PRO A 337 -4.10 -1.31 -14.08
CA PRO A 337 -5.54 -1.30 -14.40
C PRO A 337 -6.44 -1.72 -13.24
N ASN A 338 -5.98 -2.66 -12.40
CA ASN A 338 -6.71 -3.24 -11.28
C ASN A 338 -6.53 -2.50 -9.95
N LYS A 339 -5.86 -1.34 -9.92
CA LYS A 339 -5.68 -0.51 -8.72
C LYS A 339 -6.13 0.93 -8.97
N ASP A 340 -6.55 1.62 -7.92
CA ASP A 340 -6.95 3.03 -8.00
C ASP A 340 -5.83 4.02 -7.69
N ARG A 341 -4.64 3.51 -7.33
CA ARG A 341 -3.45 4.31 -7.07
C ARG A 341 -2.99 5.00 -8.35
N LYS A 342 -2.66 6.29 -8.23
CA LYS A 342 -2.28 7.16 -9.35
C LYS A 342 -0.97 7.91 -9.13
N SER A 343 -0.30 7.74 -8.00
CA SER A 343 0.93 8.46 -7.65
C SER A 343 1.99 7.46 -7.21
N PHE A 344 3.14 7.49 -7.88
CA PHE A 344 4.24 6.54 -7.68
C PHE A 344 5.57 7.29 -7.64
N GLN A 345 6.26 7.27 -6.51
CA GLN A 345 7.62 7.78 -6.38
C GLN A 345 8.65 6.76 -6.85
N ARG A 346 8.35 5.46 -6.70
CA ARG A 346 9.24 4.38 -7.13
C ARG A 346 8.50 3.25 -7.83
N LEU A 347 9.12 2.75 -8.89
CA LEU A 347 8.66 1.60 -9.66
C LEU A 347 9.79 0.61 -9.88
N ILE A 348 9.42 -0.65 -10.05
CA ILE A 348 10.32 -1.72 -10.46
C ILE A 348 10.05 -2.04 -11.93
N PHE A 349 11.09 -2.18 -12.73
CA PHE A 349 11.03 -2.78 -14.06
C PHE A 349 11.81 -4.07 -14.07
N LYS A 350 11.10 -5.19 -14.21
CA LYS A 350 11.69 -6.52 -14.06
C LYS A 350 11.47 -7.34 -15.34
N PRO A 351 12.49 -8.04 -15.86
CA PRO A 351 12.32 -8.93 -17.01
C PRO A 351 12.19 -10.39 -16.52
N ALA A 352 11.19 -10.67 -15.68
CA ALA A 352 10.90 -11.98 -15.08
C ALA A 352 12.01 -12.63 -14.20
N ALA A 353 13.08 -11.89 -13.86
CA ALA A 353 14.23 -12.35 -13.07
C ALA A 353 14.75 -13.76 -13.42
N ASN A 354 14.76 -14.72 -12.49
CA ASN A 354 15.28 -16.07 -12.75
C ASN A 354 14.33 -16.95 -13.54
N ASP A 355 13.16 -16.44 -13.93
CA ASP A 355 12.28 -17.04 -14.93
C ASP A 355 12.44 -16.41 -16.33
N ASN A 356 13.41 -15.50 -16.51
CA ASN A 356 13.66 -14.82 -17.77
C ASN A 356 13.88 -15.79 -18.95
N TYR A 357 13.10 -15.63 -20.02
CA TYR A 357 13.40 -16.25 -21.31
C TYR A 357 14.26 -15.34 -22.21
N PRO A 358 15.38 -15.81 -22.81
CA PRO A 358 15.84 -17.20 -22.85
C PRO A 358 16.93 -17.56 -21.82
N PHE A 359 17.28 -16.64 -20.90
CA PHE A 359 18.52 -16.78 -20.11
C PHE A 359 18.43 -17.67 -18.87
N ALA A 360 17.23 -17.82 -18.30
CA ALA A 360 17.03 -18.62 -17.10
C ALA A 360 17.46 -20.07 -17.32
N PRO A 361 18.15 -20.70 -16.33
CA PRO A 361 18.49 -22.10 -16.42
C PRO A 361 17.21 -22.95 -16.39
N GLY A 362 17.11 -23.92 -17.30
CA GLY A 362 15.93 -24.78 -17.41
C GLY A 362 14.83 -24.17 -18.26
N GLN A 363 13.59 -24.12 -17.73
CA GLN A 363 12.38 -23.82 -18.50
C GLN A 363 11.79 -22.45 -18.14
N GLY A 364 12.58 -21.38 -18.32
CA GLY A 364 12.13 -19.99 -18.12
C GLY A 364 10.90 -19.67 -18.96
N ALA A 365 9.79 -19.30 -18.32
CA ALA A 365 8.51 -19.00 -18.97
C ALA A 365 8.24 -17.49 -19.09
N HIS A 366 9.11 -16.66 -18.51
CA HIS A 366 9.02 -15.21 -18.48
C HIS A 366 7.74 -14.70 -17.77
N ILE A 367 7.23 -15.40 -16.74
CA ILE A 367 5.93 -15.08 -16.12
C ILE A 367 5.75 -15.47 -14.64
N ARG A 368 6.50 -16.46 -14.11
CA ARG A 368 6.16 -17.14 -12.83
C ARG A 368 5.96 -16.20 -11.65
N ASP A 369 6.90 -15.29 -11.43
CA ASP A 369 6.85 -14.35 -10.30
C ASP A 369 5.63 -13.42 -10.40
N ALA A 370 5.39 -12.85 -11.59
CA ALA A 370 4.24 -11.99 -11.87
C ALA A 370 2.93 -12.73 -11.60
N TYR A 371 2.87 -13.98 -12.06
CA TYR A 371 1.73 -14.86 -11.92
C TYR A 371 1.42 -15.19 -10.45
N VAL A 372 2.44 -15.49 -9.63
CA VAL A 372 2.24 -15.76 -8.20
C VAL A 372 1.70 -14.53 -7.45
N HIS A 373 2.21 -13.35 -7.77
CA HIS A 373 1.66 -12.10 -7.23
C HIS A 373 0.20 -11.88 -7.68
N ALA A 374 -0.12 -12.14 -8.95
CA ALA A 374 -1.48 -11.97 -9.49
C ALA A 374 -2.49 -12.91 -8.84
N ILE A 375 -2.16 -14.21 -8.69
CA ILE A 375 -3.07 -15.17 -8.03
C ILE A 375 -3.30 -14.81 -6.55
N SER A 376 -2.28 -14.29 -5.87
CA SER A 376 -2.40 -13.84 -4.47
C SER A 376 -3.38 -12.67 -4.35
N GLN A 377 -3.26 -11.68 -5.24
CA GLN A 377 -4.17 -10.54 -5.28
C GLN A 377 -5.61 -10.94 -5.63
N ILE A 378 -5.80 -11.81 -6.63
CA ILE A 378 -7.14 -12.29 -7.04
C ILE A 378 -7.78 -13.14 -5.93
N ALA A 379 -6.99 -13.87 -5.16
CA ALA A 379 -7.45 -14.64 -4.01
C ALA A 379 -7.65 -13.81 -2.74
N GLU A 380 -7.37 -12.49 -2.79
CA GLU A 380 -7.43 -11.57 -1.66
C GLU A 380 -6.64 -12.10 -0.45
N LEU A 381 -5.44 -12.64 -0.70
CA LEU A 381 -4.61 -13.16 0.39
C LEU A 381 -4.20 -12.04 1.35
N ARG A 382 -4.02 -12.40 2.63
CA ARG A 382 -3.70 -11.47 3.72
C ARG A 382 -2.21 -11.09 3.76
N VAL A 383 -1.55 -11.05 2.61
CA VAL A 383 -0.16 -10.62 2.41
C VAL A 383 -0.15 -9.32 1.59
N ASP A 384 0.98 -8.65 1.49
CA ASP A 384 1.11 -7.49 0.61
C ASP A 384 1.89 -7.89 -0.65
N GLU A 385 1.33 -7.61 -1.82
CA GLU A 385 1.89 -8.04 -3.11
C GLU A 385 2.35 -6.88 -3.97
N ARG A 386 3.36 -7.14 -4.80
CA ARG A 386 3.77 -6.25 -5.88
C ARG A 386 2.78 -6.38 -7.04
N THR A 387 1.83 -5.46 -7.13
CA THR A 387 0.98 -5.34 -8.33
C THR A 387 1.88 -5.19 -9.55
N ASN A 388 1.54 -5.90 -10.62
CA ASN A 388 2.33 -5.92 -11.85
C ASN A 388 1.45 -5.67 -13.07
N ASP A 389 2.06 -5.13 -14.13
CA ASP A 389 1.49 -5.09 -15.47
C ASP A 389 2.62 -5.32 -16.50
N ALA A 390 2.35 -6.12 -17.52
CA ALA A 390 3.31 -6.39 -18.59
C ALA A 390 3.56 -5.11 -19.40
N CYS A 391 4.78 -4.90 -19.88
CA CYS A 391 5.12 -3.78 -20.74
C CYS A 391 6.25 -4.11 -21.72
N VAL A 392 6.39 -3.30 -22.76
CA VAL A 392 7.59 -3.29 -23.62
C VAL A 392 8.47 -2.12 -23.23
N MET A 393 9.77 -2.38 -23.12
CA MET A 393 10.77 -1.39 -22.76
C MET A 393 11.54 -0.91 -24.00
N TYR A 394 11.76 0.40 -24.10
CA TYR A 394 12.73 1.02 -24.99
C TYR A 394 13.80 1.75 -24.16
N VAL A 395 15.07 1.58 -24.52
CA VAL A 395 16.22 2.23 -23.87
C VAL A 395 16.94 3.09 -24.90
N ASN A 396 17.00 4.40 -24.67
CA ASN A 396 17.60 5.37 -25.60
C ASN A 396 17.04 5.20 -27.05
N GLY A 397 15.73 4.97 -27.18
CA GLY A 397 15.05 4.76 -28.46
C GLY A 397 15.20 3.36 -29.07
N GLN A 398 15.94 2.45 -28.43
CA GLN A 398 16.13 1.07 -28.90
C GLN A 398 15.19 0.10 -28.21
N TYR A 399 14.55 -0.79 -28.96
CA TYR A 399 13.74 -1.88 -28.40
C TYR A 399 14.60 -2.74 -27.46
N TRP A 400 14.10 -2.97 -26.25
CA TRP A 400 14.84 -3.63 -25.18
C TRP A 400 14.18 -4.92 -24.65
N GLY A 401 12.93 -5.21 -25.02
CA GLY A 401 12.28 -6.48 -24.71
C GLY A 401 11.03 -6.36 -23.85
N VAL A 402 10.51 -7.52 -23.47
CA VAL A 402 9.36 -7.67 -22.58
C VAL A 402 9.81 -7.51 -21.14
N TYR A 403 9.09 -6.67 -20.41
CA TYR A 403 9.28 -6.37 -19.01
C TYR A 403 7.92 -6.40 -18.31
N GLU A 404 7.97 -6.23 -17.00
CA GLU A 404 6.81 -5.93 -16.17
C GLU A 404 7.14 -4.70 -15.34
N THR A 405 6.18 -3.78 -15.29
CA THR A 405 6.17 -2.68 -14.34
C THR A 405 5.60 -3.20 -13.04
N ARG A 406 6.18 -2.88 -11.89
CA ARG A 406 5.63 -3.26 -10.59
C ARG A 406 5.65 -2.16 -9.56
N GLU A 407 4.66 -2.21 -8.68
CA GLU A 407 4.68 -1.48 -7.43
C GLU A 407 5.78 -1.99 -6.50
N LYS A 408 6.31 -1.07 -5.69
CA LYS A 408 7.33 -1.37 -4.69
C LYS A 408 6.72 -1.36 -3.29
N VAL A 409 6.36 -2.54 -2.80
CA VAL A 409 5.69 -2.71 -1.48
C VAL A 409 6.58 -2.28 -0.31
N ASP A 410 7.90 -2.41 -0.47
CA ASP A 410 8.90 -1.98 0.50
C ASP A 410 9.31 -0.51 0.32
N ASP A 411 8.43 0.31 -0.24
CA ASP A 411 8.53 1.77 -0.29
C ASP A 411 7.45 2.39 0.61
N ASP A 412 7.74 3.51 1.24
CA ASP A 412 6.81 4.14 2.18
C ASP A 412 5.61 4.77 1.46
N ASP A 413 5.77 5.19 0.20
CA ASP A 413 4.68 5.74 -0.60
C ASP A 413 3.57 4.72 -0.89
N PHE A 414 3.92 3.42 -0.98
CA PHE A 414 2.98 2.32 -1.11
C PHE A 414 2.20 2.11 0.19
N LEU A 415 2.91 2.06 1.30
CA LEU A 415 2.33 1.80 2.61
C LEU A 415 1.45 2.97 3.06
N ASP A 416 1.81 4.20 2.69
CA ASP A 416 1.01 5.39 2.95
C ASP A 416 -0.31 5.33 2.18
N TYR A 417 -0.26 5.11 0.87
CA TYR A 417 -1.46 5.08 0.04
C TYR A 417 -2.45 4.00 0.48
N TYR A 418 -1.98 2.77 0.69
CA TYR A 418 -2.87 1.64 0.97
C TYR A 418 -3.29 1.54 2.43
N TYR A 419 -2.45 1.98 3.37
CA TYR A 419 -2.64 1.71 4.80
C TYR A 419 -2.51 2.93 5.70
N ASN A 420 -2.27 4.12 5.15
CA ASN A 420 -1.98 5.34 5.91
C ASN A 420 -0.81 5.11 6.87
N GLN A 421 0.22 4.41 6.40
CA GLN A 421 1.47 4.15 7.10
C GLN A 421 2.60 4.77 6.29
N TYR A 422 3.01 5.99 6.64
CA TYR A 422 4.08 6.73 5.96
C TYR A 422 5.33 6.81 6.83
N GLU A 423 6.49 6.94 6.18
CA GLU A 423 7.74 7.18 6.88
C GLU A 423 7.86 8.67 7.23
N ARG A 424 8.03 8.99 8.52
CA ARG A 424 8.37 10.35 8.97
C ARG A 424 9.88 10.51 9.08
N HIS A 425 10.48 9.75 9.99
CA HIS A 425 11.92 9.67 10.22
C HIS A 425 12.24 8.45 11.10
N PRO A 426 13.47 7.92 11.05
CA PRO A 426 13.83 6.70 11.78
C PRO A 426 13.67 6.74 13.31
N ASP A 427 13.71 7.93 13.91
CA ASP A 427 13.54 8.12 15.36
C ASP A 427 12.08 8.47 15.76
N SER A 428 11.14 8.45 14.81
CA SER A 428 9.74 8.83 15.05
C SER A 428 9.03 7.73 15.83
N PRO A 429 8.02 8.03 16.68
CA PRO A 429 7.13 7.00 17.23
C PRO A 429 6.07 6.51 16.22
N TYR A 430 5.84 7.24 15.11
CA TYR A 430 4.79 6.96 14.12
C TYR A 430 5.34 6.41 12.80
N TYR A 431 6.27 5.46 12.88
CA TYR A 431 7.06 4.94 11.77
C TYR A 431 6.62 3.56 11.29
N ILE A 432 7.28 3.08 10.23
CA ILE A 432 7.13 1.72 9.72
C ILE A 432 8.25 0.85 10.31
N GLN A 433 7.92 -0.34 10.82
CA GLN A 433 8.93 -1.37 11.06
C GLN A 433 8.85 -2.39 9.95
N PHE A 434 9.89 -2.48 9.12
CA PHE A 434 9.93 -3.37 7.96
C PHE A 434 11.25 -4.13 7.95
N LEU A 435 11.16 -5.46 8.06
CA LEU A 435 12.32 -6.35 8.07
C LEU A 435 12.37 -7.18 6.78
N LYS A 436 13.58 -7.44 6.32
CA LYS A 436 13.88 -8.11 5.06
C LYS A 436 15.00 -9.11 5.26
N THR A 437 14.91 -10.25 4.59
CA THR A 437 15.93 -11.29 4.61
C THR A 437 16.38 -11.63 3.19
N TRP A 438 17.69 -11.68 2.98
CA TRP A 438 18.35 -12.19 1.78
C TRP A 438 19.79 -12.58 2.17
N GLY A 439 19.98 -13.80 2.69
CA GLY A 439 21.27 -14.30 3.20
C GLY A 439 21.71 -13.66 4.54
N GLY A 440 21.15 -12.50 4.86
CA GLY A 440 21.17 -11.83 6.15
C GLY A 440 19.86 -11.05 6.34
N THR A 441 19.58 -10.62 7.57
CA THR A 441 18.37 -9.84 7.89
C THR A 441 18.72 -8.40 8.21
N TRP A 442 17.97 -7.45 7.64
CA TRP A 442 18.09 -6.03 7.93
C TRP A 442 16.72 -5.38 8.08
N ALA A 443 16.71 -4.17 8.66
CA ALA A 443 15.54 -3.31 8.68
C ALA A 443 15.60 -2.37 7.47
N GLU A 444 14.60 -2.45 6.60
CA GLU A 444 14.37 -1.43 5.56
C GLU A 444 13.89 -0.13 6.23
N TYR A 445 12.99 -0.27 7.19
CA TYR A 445 12.47 0.82 8.02
C TYR A 445 12.48 0.42 9.50
N GLY A 446 12.67 1.41 10.37
CA GLY A 446 12.63 1.24 11.82
C GLY A 446 13.94 0.80 12.49
N GLY A 447 15.02 0.69 11.72
CA GLY A 447 16.39 0.52 12.23
C GLY A 447 16.57 -0.63 13.22
N ALA A 448 17.46 -0.44 14.20
CA ALA A 448 17.76 -1.46 15.21
C ALA A 448 16.54 -1.83 16.08
N GLN A 449 15.62 -0.88 16.29
CA GLN A 449 14.42 -1.11 17.10
C GLN A 449 13.48 -2.12 16.44
N ALA A 450 13.29 -2.06 15.11
CA ALA A 450 12.49 -3.05 14.38
C ALA A 450 13.00 -4.48 14.62
N THR A 451 14.32 -4.67 14.54
CA THR A 451 14.96 -5.97 14.80
C THR A 451 14.79 -6.41 16.25
N ALA A 452 14.99 -5.50 17.22
CA ALA A 452 14.82 -5.79 18.64
C ALA A 452 13.38 -6.20 18.99
N ASP A 453 12.40 -5.51 18.43
CA ASP A 453 10.98 -5.79 18.64
C ASP A 453 10.56 -7.13 18.04
N TRP A 454 11.02 -7.44 16.83
CA TRP A 454 10.78 -8.75 16.23
C TRP A 454 11.42 -9.88 17.04
N ASN A 455 12.67 -9.70 17.48
CA ASN A 455 13.36 -10.68 18.31
C ASN A 455 12.63 -10.91 19.65
N THR A 456 12.17 -9.83 20.29
CA THR A 456 11.35 -9.90 21.51
C THR A 456 10.08 -10.70 21.27
N PHE A 457 9.37 -10.39 20.18
CA PHE A 457 8.15 -11.10 19.79
C PHE A 457 8.39 -12.60 19.56
N LYS A 458 9.34 -12.98 18.68
CA LYS A 458 9.57 -14.40 18.34
C LYS A 458 10.06 -15.20 19.56
N ASN A 459 10.89 -14.62 20.41
CA ASN A 459 11.37 -15.28 21.63
C ASN A 459 10.23 -15.52 22.62
N TRP A 460 9.33 -14.54 22.78
CA TRP A 460 8.12 -14.70 23.60
C TRP A 460 7.22 -15.82 23.09
N VAL A 461 6.99 -15.90 21.76
CA VAL A 461 6.21 -17.03 21.17
C VAL A 461 6.88 -18.36 21.45
N GLY A 462 8.21 -18.44 21.28
CA GLY A 462 8.99 -19.66 21.54
C GLY A 462 8.88 -20.16 22.99
N ALA A 463 8.86 -19.24 23.97
CA ALA A 463 8.76 -19.54 25.39
C ALA A 463 7.33 -19.80 25.90
N THR A 464 6.30 -19.38 25.14
CA THR A 464 4.90 -19.41 25.60
C THR A 464 4.18 -20.67 25.10
N ASN A 465 3.28 -21.22 25.91
CA ASN A 465 2.40 -22.33 25.51
C ASN A 465 1.24 -21.82 24.65
N MET A 466 1.37 -21.94 23.32
CA MET A 466 0.38 -21.45 22.36
C MET A 466 -0.87 -22.33 22.24
N ALA A 467 -0.88 -23.53 22.82
CA ALA A 467 -2.08 -24.37 22.88
C ALA A 467 -3.21 -23.72 23.71
N LEU A 468 -2.88 -22.80 24.62
CA LEU A 468 -3.85 -22.11 25.47
C LEU A 468 -4.46 -20.88 24.77
N MET A 469 -5.80 -20.82 24.71
CA MET A 469 -6.53 -19.74 24.05
C MET A 469 -6.15 -18.31 24.52
N PRO A 470 -5.96 -18.03 25.82
CA PRO A 470 -5.56 -16.68 26.27
C PRO A 470 -4.20 -16.21 25.72
N ASN A 471 -3.27 -17.14 25.50
CA ASN A 471 -1.95 -16.84 24.91
C ASN A 471 -2.08 -16.57 23.41
N TYR A 472 -2.86 -17.40 22.72
CA TYR A 472 -3.20 -17.20 21.31
C TYR A 472 -3.90 -15.85 21.08
N ASP A 473 -4.87 -15.50 21.93
CA ASP A 473 -5.57 -14.21 21.88
C ASP A 473 -4.64 -13.01 22.10
N SER A 474 -3.66 -13.16 23.00
CA SER A 474 -2.64 -12.13 23.22
C SER A 474 -1.73 -11.96 22.01
N LEU A 475 -1.31 -13.06 21.37
CA LEU A 475 -0.51 -13.04 20.14
C LEU A 475 -1.24 -12.34 19.00
N ARG A 476 -2.52 -12.64 18.80
CA ARG A 476 -3.35 -12.05 17.74
C ARG A 476 -3.52 -10.53 17.85
N LYS A 477 -3.17 -9.90 18.98
CA LYS A 477 -3.16 -8.43 19.13
C LYS A 477 -2.00 -7.78 18.39
N VAL A 478 -0.88 -8.48 18.23
CA VAL A 478 0.37 -7.93 17.65
C VAL A 478 0.80 -8.61 16.35
N TYR A 479 0.25 -9.79 16.04
CA TYR A 479 0.63 -10.59 14.88
C TYR A 479 -0.60 -10.98 14.05
N ASN A 480 -0.51 -10.81 12.73
CA ASN A 480 -1.57 -11.21 11.80
C ASN A 480 -1.41 -12.68 11.43
N VAL A 481 -2.01 -13.57 12.24
CA VAL A 481 -1.99 -15.03 12.00
C VAL A 481 -2.55 -15.42 10.63
N GLY A 482 -3.53 -14.67 10.11
CA GLY A 482 -4.07 -14.90 8.78
C GLY A 482 -3.06 -14.62 7.67
N SER A 483 -2.22 -13.62 7.85
CA SER A 483 -1.10 -13.33 6.95
C SER A 483 -0.08 -14.45 6.94
N LEU A 484 0.26 -15.02 8.11
CA LEU A 484 1.12 -16.21 8.20
C LEU A 484 0.50 -17.39 7.46
N ILE A 485 -0.77 -17.70 7.73
CA ILE A 485 -1.47 -18.82 7.08
C ILE A 485 -1.40 -18.65 5.56
N ASP A 486 -1.82 -17.49 5.04
CA ASP A 486 -1.84 -17.27 3.59
C ASP A 486 -0.44 -17.31 2.97
N TYR A 487 0.58 -16.78 3.66
CA TYR A 487 1.97 -16.84 3.22
C TYR A 487 2.49 -18.28 3.11
N ILE A 488 2.28 -19.10 4.14
CA ILE A 488 2.72 -20.51 4.14
C ILE A 488 1.91 -21.32 3.11
N VAL A 489 0.58 -21.12 3.06
CA VAL A 489 -0.32 -21.83 2.14
C VAL A 489 0.06 -21.56 0.69
N LEU A 490 0.25 -20.29 0.32
CA LEU A 490 0.66 -19.92 -1.03
C LEU A 490 1.99 -20.59 -1.41
N ASN A 491 3.02 -20.41 -0.59
CA ASN A 491 4.36 -20.96 -0.84
C ASN A 491 4.35 -22.50 -0.93
N SER A 492 3.51 -23.16 -0.12
CA SER A 492 3.28 -24.60 -0.22
C SER A 492 2.58 -25.00 -1.52
N TYR A 493 1.56 -24.25 -1.95
CA TYR A 493 0.81 -24.57 -3.15
C TYR A 493 1.67 -24.50 -4.41
N VAL A 494 2.43 -23.43 -4.56
CA VAL A 494 3.33 -23.18 -5.70
C VAL A 494 4.68 -23.88 -5.55
N VAL A 495 4.93 -24.51 -4.40
CA VAL A 495 6.19 -25.16 -4.01
C VAL A 495 7.36 -24.20 -4.24
N CYS A 496 7.32 -23.06 -3.54
CA CYS A 496 8.41 -22.11 -3.54
C CYS A 496 9.65 -22.73 -2.90
N SER A 497 10.79 -22.65 -3.57
CA SER A 497 12.05 -23.24 -3.09
C SER A 497 13.12 -22.20 -2.74
N ASP A 498 12.77 -20.92 -2.78
CA ASP A 498 13.66 -19.81 -2.42
C ASP A 498 12.93 -18.73 -1.59
N TRP A 499 12.63 -19.09 -0.35
CA TRP A 499 11.91 -18.28 0.63
C TRP A 499 12.44 -18.56 2.06
N LEU A 500 12.06 -17.74 3.05
CA LEU A 500 12.49 -17.79 4.46
C LEU A 500 13.95 -17.37 4.73
N ASN A 501 14.94 -18.13 4.25
CA ASN A 501 16.37 -17.78 4.39
C ASN A 501 16.85 -16.74 3.38
N TRP A 502 16.08 -16.57 2.31
CA TRP A 502 16.22 -15.50 1.35
C TRP A 502 14.90 -14.74 1.30
N ASN A 503 14.26 -14.66 0.12
CA ASN A 503 13.18 -13.75 -0.27
C ASN A 503 12.00 -13.67 0.73
N THR A 504 12.19 -12.93 1.82
CA THR A 504 11.23 -12.82 2.92
C THR A 504 11.21 -11.41 3.41
N ALA A 505 9.99 -10.87 3.53
CA ALA A 505 9.75 -9.55 4.09
C ALA A 505 8.53 -9.60 4.99
N TRP A 506 8.61 -8.88 6.10
CA TRP A 506 7.48 -8.71 7.02
C TRP A 506 7.58 -7.35 7.72
N TRP A 507 6.42 -6.78 8.02
CA TRP A 507 6.36 -5.42 8.52
C TRP A 507 5.15 -5.19 9.44
N ARG A 508 5.16 -4.06 10.14
CA ARG A 508 4.01 -3.48 10.82
C ARG A 508 4.08 -1.95 10.80
N GLY A 509 2.92 -1.32 10.73
CA GLY A 509 2.79 0.13 10.89
C GLY A 509 2.64 0.55 12.35
N LEU A 510 3.10 1.76 12.70
CA LEU A 510 2.94 2.34 14.04
C LEU A 510 2.14 3.65 14.04
N ASN A 511 1.71 4.16 12.89
CA ASN A 511 0.79 5.30 12.83
C ASN A 511 -0.55 4.88 13.46
N PRO A 512 -1.00 5.53 14.56
CA PRO A 512 -2.25 5.19 15.24
C PRO A 512 -3.51 5.44 14.38
N ASN A 513 -3.41 6.32 13.39
CA ASN A 513 -4.49 6.65 12.46
C ASN A 513 -4.49 5.75 11.21
N GLY A 514 -3.49 4.87 11.08
CA GLY A 514 -3.36 3.96 9.95
C GLY A 514 -3.73 2.52 10.30
N ASP A 515 -3.94 1.73 9.25
CA ASP A 515 -4.25 0.30 9.34
C ASP A 515 -2.98 -0.56 9.42
N LYS A 516 -3.15 -1.88 9.49
CA LYS A 516 -2.04 -2.87 9.39
C LYS A 516 -0.92 -2.71 10.43
N ARG A 517 -1.32 -2.45 11.68
CA ARG A 517 -0.43 -2.30 12.85
C ARG A 517 0.08 -3.60 13.48
N LYS A 518 -0.19 -4.74 12.85
CA LYS A 518 0.24 -6.07 13.29
C LYS A 518 1.28 -6.60 12.32
N TRP A 519 2.29 -7.29 12.84
CA TRP A 519 3.30 -7.97 12.03
C TRP A 519 2.62 -8.86 10.98
N ARG A 520 3.02 -8.71 9.73
CA ARG A 520 2.43 -9.38 8.56
C ARG A 520 3.45 -9.53 7.43
N TYR A 521 3.19 -10.45 6.50
CA TYR A 521 4.10 -10.79 5.41
C TYR A 521 3.85 -9.99 4.14
N VAL A 522 4.94 -9.83 3.39
CA VAL A 522 5.00 -9.31 2.02
C VAL A 522 5.48 -10.44 1.12
N LEU A 523 4.89 -10.56 -0.08
CA LEU A 523 5.44 -11.44 -1.11
C LEU A 523 6.67 -10.81 -1.76
N TRP A 524 7.71 -11.60 -1.94
CA TRP A 524 8.95 -11.18 -2.57
C TRP A 524 9.54 -12.35 -3.36
N ASP A 525 9.86 -12.12 -4.63
CA ASP A 525 10.63 -13.00 -5.52
C ASP A 525 10.09 -14.43 -5.57
N MET A 526 9.03 -14.58 -6.35
CA MET A 526 8.29 -15.82 -6.51
C MET A 526 8.61 -16.53 -7.83
N ASP A 527 9.78 -16.28 -8.42
CA ASP A 527 10.26 -16.93 -9.66
C ASP A 527 10.73 -18.38 -9.43
N ALA A 528 11.25 -18.71 -8.24
CA ALA A 528 11.65 -20.07 -7.84
C ALA A 528 10.47 -20.96 -7.42
N THR A 529 9.49 -21.13 -8.31
CA THR A 529 8.22 -21.81 -8.06
C THR A 529 7.86 -22.79 -9.19
N PHE A 530 6.89 -23.68 -8.96
CA PHE A 530 6.41 -24.65 -9.94
C PHE A 530 7.52 -25.56 -10.51
N GLY A 531 8.42 -26.02 -9.63
CA GLY A 531 9.55 -26.88 -10.00
C GLY A 531 10.71 -26.16 -10.68
N HIS A 532 10.64 -24.84 -10.83
CA HIS A 532 11.67 -24.02 -11.47
C HIS A 532 12.72 -23.53 -10.47
N TYR A 533 13.94 -23.32 -10.97
CA TYR A 533 15.10 -22.76 -10.25
C TYR A 533 15.64 -23.62 -9.09
N ILE A 534 16.53 -23.05 -8.27
CA ILE A 534 17.33 -23.74 -7.25
C ILE A 534 16.53 -23.91 -5.93
N ASP A 535 16.79 -25.00 -5.21
CA ASP A 535 16.25 -25.19 -3.85
C ASP A 535 17.22 -24.59 -2.82
N TYR A 536 17.03 -23.32 -2.51
CA TYR A 536 17.83 -22.62 -1.49
C TYR A 536 17.27 -22.82 -0.08
N THR A 537 15.97 -23.06 0.06
CA THR A 537 15.31 -23.22 1.37
C THR A 537 15.46 -24.63 1.93
N GLY A 538 15.69 -25.63 1.08
CA GLY A 538 15.73 -27.05 1.46
C GLY A 538 14.33 -27.67 1.53
N VAL A 539 13.43 -27.30 0.62
CA VAL A 539 12.09 -27.91 0.53
C VAL A 539 12.15 -29.37 0.04
N GLY A 540 13.25 -29.76 -0.61
CA GLY A 540 13.51 -31.12 -1.08
C GLY A 540 12.78 -31.43 -2.37
N ASN A 541 11.55 -31.95 -2.28
CA ASN A 541 10.76 -32.25 -3.46
C ASN A 541 10.14 -30.95 -4.03
N LYS A 542 10.58 -30.53 -5.22
CA LYS A 542 10.03 -29.38 -5.96
C LYS A 542 8.94 -29.77 -6.99
N GLY A 543 8.61 -31.06 -7.06
CA GLY A 543 7.61 -31.59 -7.97
C GLY A 543 6.18 -31.26 -7.52
N PRO A 544 5.19 -31.50 -8.40
CA PRO A 544 3.79 -31.24 -8.10
C PRO A 544 3.27 -32.09 -6.93
N ASN A 545 3.87 -33.25 -6.67
CA ASN A 545 3.51 -34.16 -5.58
C ASN A 545 4.21 -33.84 -4.23
N ALA A 546 4.84 -32.67 -4.08
CA ALA A 546 5.43 -32.26 -2.80
C ALA A 546 4.36 -32.20 -1.69
N ASP A 547 4.67 -32.69 -0.48
CA ASP A 547 3.69 -32.71 0.60
C ASP A 547 3.28 -31.28 1.02
N PRO A 548 1.97 -30.97 1.12
CA PRO A 548 1.52 -29.62 1.50
C PRO A 548 1.97 -29.17 2.89
N CYS A 549 2.19 -30.11 3.79
CA CYS A 549 2.71 -29.86 5.14
C CYS A 549 4.24 -29.79 5.20
N LYS A 550 4.96 -29.93 4.07
CA LYS A 550 6.44 -29.86 4.06
C LYS A 550 6.99 -28.60 4.74
N PRO A 551 6.38 -27.40 4.62
CA PRO A 551 6.85 -26.22 5.34
C PRO A 551 6.95 -26.40 6.86
N GLU A 552 6.08 -27.21 7.47
CA GLU A 552 6.07 -27.43 8.93
C GLU A 552 7.33 -28.17 9.42
N ALA A 553 7.94 -28.97 8.53
CA ALA A 553 9.17 -29.70 8.78
C ALA A 553 10.43 -28.90 8.44
N LEU A 554 10.30 -27.66 7.98
CA LEU A 554 11.44 -26.75 7.86
C LEU A 554 11.82 -26.31 9.29
N ASN A 555 13.10 -26.35 9.63
CA ASN A 555 13.53 -26.03 11.00
C ASN A 555 13.33 -24.55 11.32
N ASP A 556 14.34 -23.73 11.01
CA ASP A 556 14.27 -22.27 11.06
C ASP A 556 15.16 -21.69 9.95
N PRO A 557 14.82 -21.90 8.66
CA PRO A 557 15.62 -21.36 7.57
C PRO A 557 15.77 -19.85 7.73
N GLY A 558 17.03 -19.40 7.78
CA GLY A 558 17.39 -18.00 7.99
C GLY A 558 17.44 -17.54 9.46
N GLY A 559 16.78 -18.23 10.40
CA GLY A 559 16.83 -17.92 11.84
C GLY A 559 15.83 -16.86 12.33
N GLN A 560 14.87 -16.45 11.49
CA GLN A 560 13.89 -15.40 11.81
C GLN A 560 12.74 -15.92 12.68
N GLY A 561 12.62 -17.23 12.90
CA GLY A 561 11.60 -17.85 13.74
C GLY A 561 10.26 -18.08 13.05
N HIS A 562 10.15 -17.93 11.72
CA HIS A 562 8.88 -18.03 11.00
C HIS A 562 8.21 -19.41 11.13
N ILE A 563 8.95 -20.49 10.85
CA ILE A 563 8.43 -21.85 11.01
C ILE A 563 8.33 -22.28 12.48
N PRO A 564 9.26 -21.92 13.38
CA PRO A 564 9.06 -22.11 14.81
C PRO A 564 7.77 -21.47 15.35
N ILE A 565 7.40 -20.27 14.88
CA ILE A 565 6.12 -19.62 15.21
C ILE A 565 4.95 -20.44 14.67
N LEU A 566 4.99 -20.86 13.40
CA LEU A 566 3.96 -21.73 12.81
C LEU A 566 3.76 -23.00 13.66
N ASN A 567 4.85 -23.69 14.00
CA ASN A 567 4.81 -24.94 14.76
C ASN A 567 4.30 -24.76 16.19
N LYS A 568 4.55 -23.60 16.82
CA LYS A 568 3.91 -23.24 18.09
C LYS A 568 2.41 -23.02 17.93
N LEU A 569 2.00 -22.31 16.88
CA LEU A 569 0.59 -22.02 16.62
C LEU A 569 -0.21 -23.27 16.24
N LEU A 570 0.38 -24.25 15.54
CA LEU A 570 -0.25 -25.53 15.20
C LEU A 570 -0.61 -26.39 16.43
N GLN A 571 -0.12 -26.06 17.62
CA GLN A 571 -0.52 -26.69 18.89
C GLN A 571 -1.88 -26.18 19.40
N ASN A 572 -2.39 -25.09 18.83
CA ASN A 572 -3.71 -24.56 19.12
C ASN A 572 -4.73 -25.11 18.12
N ASP A 573 -5.76 -25.83 18.62
CA ASP A 573 -6.75 -26.47 17.76
C ASP A 573 -7.50 -25.48 16.86
N THR A 574 -7.76 -24.25 17.34
CA THR A 574 -8.45 -23.23 16.55
C THR A 574 -7.57 -22.76 15.39
N PHE A 575 -6.29 -22.49 15.65
CA PHE A 575 -5.35 -22.10 14.59
C PHE A 575 -5.13 -23.24 13.60
N LYS A 576 -4.91 -24.46 14.09
CA LYS A 576 -4.68 -25.64 13.25
C LYS A 576 -5.86 -25.87 12.30
N GLN A 577 -7.08 -25.73 12.80
CA GLN A 577 -8.27 -25.82 11.98
C GLN A 577 -8.33 -24.69 10.93
N GLU A 578 -8.09 -23.43 11.31
CA GLU A 578 -8.06 -22.32 10.33
C GLU A 578 -7.01 -22.55 9.24
N TYR A 579 -5.82 -23.01 9.60
CA TYR A 579 -4.71 -23.27 8.68
C TYR A 579 -5.07 -24.36 7.65
N ILE A 580 -5.62 -25.49 8.10
CA ILE A 580 -6.00 -26.60 7.19
C ILE A 580 -7.22 -26.21 6.36
N SER A 581 -8.24 -25.60 6.96
CA SER A 581 -9.43 -25.15 6.23
C SER A 581 -9.07 -24.12 5.17
N ARG A 582 -8.12 -23.21 5.43
CA ARG A 582 -7.69 -22.23 4.44
C ARG A 582 -7.08 -22.86 3.18
N PHE A 583 -6.30 -23.94 3.31
CA PHE A 583 -5.83 -24.73 2.15
C PHE A 583 -6.99 -25.26 1.31
N ILE A 584 -7.99 -25.84 1.98
CA ILE A 584 -9.16 -26.46 1.34
C ILE A 584 -10.03 -25.40 0.67
N ASP A 585 -10.30 -24.29 1.36
CA ASP A 585 -11.13 -23.20 0.85
C ASP A 585 -10.52 -22.60 -0.43
N LEU A 586 -9.22 -22.29 -0.42
CA LEU A 586 -8.54 -21.74 -1.59
C LEU A 586 -8.57 -22.74 -2.77
N SER A 587 -8.42 -24.03 -2.50
CA SER A 587 -8.49 -25.09 -3.52
C SER A 587 -9.87 -25.21 -4.18
N ASN A 588 -10.93 -24.78 -3.50
CA ASN A 588 -12.28 -24.72 -4.05
C ASN A 588 -12.58 -23.43 -4.83
N THR A 589 -11.63 -22.49 -4.89
CA THR A 589 -11.83 -21.16 -5.51
C THR A 589 -10.66 -20.77 -6.42
N THR A 590 -9.88 -19.75 -6.06
CA THR A 590 -8.82 -19.16 -6.91
C THR A 590 -7.68 -20.14 -7.16
N PHE A 591 -7.44 -21.08 -6.25
CA PHE A 591 -6.38 -22.08 -6.37
C PHE A 591 -6.90 -23.40 -6.96
N SER A 592 -8.15 -23.45 -7.44
CA SER A 592 -8.60 -24.57 -8.25
C SER A 592 -7.82 -24.62 -9.58
N CYS A 593 -7.71 -25.82 -10.17
CA CYS A 593 -7.00 -26.03 -11.44
C CYS A 593 -7.50 -25.09 -12.54
N THR A 594 -8.83 -25.02 -12.70
CA THR A 594 -9.48 -24.17 -13.69
C THR A 594 -9.13 -22.70 -13.49
N SER A 595 -9.21 -22.19 -12.25
CA SER A 595 -8.90 -20.79 -11.94
C SER A 595 -7.43 -20.47 -12.18
N MET A 596 -6.51 -21.30 -11.68
CA MET A 596 -5.06 -21.09 -11.84
C MET A 596 -4.65 -21.09 -13.32
N LEU A 597 -5.10 -22.07 -14.10
CA LEU A 597 -4.81 -22.14 -15.54
C LEU A 597 -5.42 -20.96 -16.29
N HIS A 598 -6.66 -20.57 -15.97
CA HIS A 598 -7.32 -19.41 -16.58
C HIS A 598 -6.56 -18.11 -16.33
N ILE A 599 -6.10 -17.89 -15.08
CA ILE A 599 -5.29 -16.71 -14.74
C ILE A 599 -3.96 -16.73 -15.50
N LEU A 600 -3.25 -17.87 -15.51
CA LEU A 600 -2.00 -18.02 -16.26
C LEU A 600 -2.20 -17.71 -17.75
N ASP A 601 -3.20 -18.30 -18.38
CA ASP A 601 -3.49 -18.10 -19.81
C ASP A 601 -3.87 -16.65 -20.12
N SER A 602 -4.60 -15.99 -19.22
CA SER A 602 -4.91 -14.56 -19.37
C SER A 602 -3.66 -13.69 -19.38
N MET A 603 -2.63 -14.03 -18.59
CA MET A 603 -1.36 -13.30 -18.54
C MET A 603 -0.45 -13.63 -19.72
N ILE A 604 -0.36 -14.91 -20.10
CA ILE A 604 0.38 -15.35 -21.29
C ILE A 604 -0.16 -14.66 -22.54
N THR A 605 -1.48 -14.54 -22.67
CA THR A 605 -2.13 -13.83 -23.80
C THR A 605 -1.66 -12.39 -23.94
N GLN A 606 -1.27 -11.73 -22.84
CA GLN A 606 -0.76 -10.34 -22.90
C GLN A 606 0.66 -10.27 -23.45
N ILE A 607 1.54 -11.21 -23.08
CA ILE A 607 2.95 -11.17 -23.49
C ILE A 607 3.23 -11.89 -24.81
N ASP A 608 2.38 -12.84 -25.20
CA ASP A 608 2.54 -13.66 -26.42
C ASP A 608 2.84 -12.85 -27.69
N PRO A 609 2.10 -11.75 -28.00
CA PRO A 609 2.38 -10.94 -29.19
C PRO A 609 3.76 -10.26 -29.16
N GLU A 610 4.30 -10.04 -27.96
CA GLU A 610 5.56 -9.32 -27.75
C GLU A 610 6.78 -10.25 -27.71
N MET A 611 6.56 -11.55 -27.51
CA MET A 611 7.64 -12.53 -27.36
C MET A 611 8.50 -12.66 -28.61
N GLN A 612 7.95 -12.43 -29.81
CA GLN A 612 8.77 -12.44 -31.03
C GLN A 612 9.82 -11.32 -31.01
N GLY A 613 9.48 -10.13 -30.49
CA GLY A 613 10.44 -9.04 -30.31
C GLY A 613 11.50 -9.37 -29.26
N GLN A 614 11.07 -9.93 -28.12
CA GLN A 614 11.94 -10.44 -27.06
C GLN A 614 12.98 -11.43 -27.61
N ILE A 615 12.52 -12.41 -28.40
CA ILE A 615 13.38 -13.44 -29.01
C ILE A 615 14.32 -12.85 -30.05
N THR A 616 13.85 -11.91 -30.86
CA THR A 616 14.69 -11.24 -31.86
C THR A 616 15.82 -10.46 -31.20
N LYS A 617 15.56 -9.84 -30.05
CA LYS A 617 16.53 -9.04 -29.31
C LYS A 617 17.53 -9.89 -28.50
N TRP A 618 17.03 -10.91 -27.79
CA TRP A 618 17.80 -11.64 -26.77
C TRP A 618 18.12 -13.10 -27.15
N GLY A 619 17.59 -13.60 -28.26
CA GLY A 619 17.77 -14.98 -28.73
C GLY A 619 16.68 -15.95 -28.24
N GLY A 620 16.91 -17.25 -28.47
CA GLY A 620 15.92 -18.30 -28.21
C GLY A 620 15.03 -18.57 -29.42
N THR A 621 13.91 -19.26 -29.20
CA THR A 621 12.91 -19.56 -30.25
C THR A 621 11.50 -19.46 -29.68
N TYR A 622 10.54 -19.07 -30.51
CA TYR A 622 9.15 -18.94 -30.07
C TYR A 622 8.58 -20.28 -29.59
N ASN A 623 8.84 -21.35 -30.35
CA ASN A 623 8.49 -22.73 -29.94
C ASN A 623 9.14 -23.13 -28.61
N GLY A 624 10.38 -22.72 -28.35
CA GLY A 624 11.08 -23.00 -27.09
C GLY A 624 10.40 -22.34 -25.89
N TRP A 625 10.01 -21.07 -26.02
CA TRP A 625 9.23 -20.39 -24.98
C TRP A 625 7.85 -21.02 -24.80
N GLN A 626 7.12 -21.32 -25.88
CA GLN A 626 5.82 -21.98 -25.81
C GLN A 626 5.88 -23.35 -25.11
N ASN A 627 6.96 -24.12 -25.34
CA ASN A 627 7.20 -25.38 -24.64
C ASN A 627 7.41 -25.16 -23.13
N ASN A 628 8.13 -24.12 -22.73
CA ASN A 628 8.32 -23.78 -21.31
C ASN A 628 7.00 -23.40 -20.62
N VAL A 629 6.15 -22.61 -21.30
CA VAL A 629 4.80 -22.28 -20.80
C VAL A 629 3.93 -23.53 -20.69
N THR A 630 4.00 -24.43 -21.67
CA THR A 630 3.28 -25.72 -21.64
C THR A 630 3.72 -26.59 -20.47
N SER A 631 5.02 -26.66 -20.17
CA SER A 631 5.54 -27.35 -18.99
C SER A 631 5.00 -26.77 -17.68
N LEU A 632 4.89 -25.44 -17.58
CA LEU A 632 4.27 -24.78 -16.43
C LEU A 632 2.79 -25.16 -16.26
N ARG A 633 2.00 -25.17 -17.36
CA ARG A 633 0.59 -25.63 -17.33
C ARG A 633 0.46 -27.07 -16.87
N ASN A 634 1.32 -27.95 -17.37
CA ASN A 634 1.33 -29.36 -17.01
C ASN A 634 1.68 -29.55 -15.53
N TRP A 635 2.65 -28.78 -15.01
CA TRP A 635 3.00 -28.81 -13.59
C TRP A 635 1.82 -28.37 -12.71
N ILE A 636 1.15 -27.27 -13.06
CA ILE A 636 -0.05 -26.78 -12.32
C ILE A 636 -1.14 -27.85 -12.31
N SER A 637 -1.44 -28.44 -13.46
CA SER A 637 -2.46 -29.50 -13.58
C SER A 637 -2.13 -30.70 -12.68
N ALA A 638 -0.88 -31.16 -12.71
CA ALA A 638 -0.43 -32.27 -11.86
C ALA A 638 -0.44 -31.92 -10.37
N ARG A 639 -0.19 -30.66 -10.00
CA ARG A 639 -0.27 -30.18 -8.61
C ARG A 639 -1.69 -30.29 -8.08
N CYS A 640 -2.67 -29.85 -8.86
CA CYS A 640 -4.09 -29.92 -8.48
C CYS A 640 -4.54 -31.37 -8.21
N ASP A 641 -4.10 -32.33 -9.01
CA ASP A 641 -4.45 -33.75 -8.83
C ASP A 641 -3.81 -34.39 -7.59
N SER A 642 -2.62 -33.94 -7.23
CA SER A 642 -1.84 -34.52 -6.13
C SER A 642 -2.08 -33.84 -4.79
N LEU A 643 -2.46 -32.55 -4.78
CA LEU A 643 -2.63 -31.78 -3.54
C LEU A 643 -3.68 -32.37 -2.62
N ALA A 644 -4.84 -32.81 -3.16
CA ALA A 644 -5.90 -33.43 -2.35
C ALA A 644 -5.40 -34.70 -1.63
N LYS A 645 -4.56 -35.50 -2.30
CA LYS A 645 -3.93 -36.70 -1.69
C LYS A 645 -2.93 -36.29 -0.60
N GLY A 646 -2.12 -35.27 -0.88
CA GLY A 646 -1.15 -34.72 0.07
C GLY A 646 -1.81 -34.17 1.34
N LEU A 647 -2.88 -33.36 1.22
CA LEU A 647 -3.63 -32.82 2.35
C LEU A 647 -4.24 -33.92 3.23
N LYS A 648 -4.80 -34.95 2.60
CA LYS A 648 -5.32 -36.13 3.31
C LYS A 648 -4.22 -36.84 4.11
N SER A 649 -3.05 -37.04 3.51
CA SER A 649 -1.91 -37.69 4.16
C SER A 649 -1.36 -36.84 5.32
N CYS A 650 -1.15 -35.54 5.08
CA CYS A 650 -0.59 -34.61 6.06
C CYS A 650 -1.43 -34.47 7.33
N TYR A 651 -2.77 -34.43 7.19
CA TYR A 651 -3.66 -34.09 8.30
C TYR A 651 -4.68 -35.18 8.65
N ASN A 652 -4.51 -36.39 8.10
CA ASN A 652 -5.40 -37.53 8.32
C ASN A 652 -6.87 -37.20 8.04
N LEU A 653 -7.13 -36.54 6.89
CA LEU A 653 -8.46 -36.08 6.51
C LEU A 653 -9.30 -37.20 5.88
N LYS A 654 -10.62 -37.19 6.13
CA LYS A 654 -11.60 -38.11 5.49
C LYS A 654 -12.32 -37.42 4.33
N GLY A 655 -12.81 -38.18 3.36
CA GLY A 655 -13.43 -37.65 2.14
C GLY A 655 -12.50 -37.65 0.92
N PRO A 656 -12.66 -36.73 -0.06
CA PRO A 656 -13.53 -35.55 -0.03
C PRO A 656 -15.02 -35.88 -0.05
N TYR A 657 -15.82 -34.97 0.45
CA TYR A 657 -17.28 -34.98 0.41
C TYR A 657 -17.75 -33.77 -0.39
N ASP A 658 -18.75 -33.96 -1.26
CA ASP A 658 -19.30 -32.89 -2.07
C ASP A 658 -20.28 -32.06 -1.25
N PHE A 659 -20.24 -30.74 -1.41
CA PHE A 659 -21.17 -29.82 -0.77
C PHE A 659 -21.77 -28.92 -1.84
N VAL A 660 -23.09 -28.75 -1.82
CA VAL A 660 -23.78 -27.71 -2.58
C VAL A 660 -24.27 -26.65 -1.61
N VAL A 661 -23.77 -25.42 -1.76
CA VAL A 661 -24.13 -24.29 -0.90
C VAL A 661 -25.04 -23.35 -1.69
N ASP A 662 -26.21 -23.01 -1.15
CA ASP A 662 -27.20 -22.17 -1.81
C ASP A 662 -27.80 -21.12 -0.87
N VAL A 663 -28.52 -20.16 -1.45
CA VAL A 663 -29.27 -19.10 -0.74
C VAL A 663 -30.70 -19.03 -1.25
N GLN A 664 -31.64 -18.93 -0.33
CA GLN A 664 -33.06 -18.83 -0.66
C GLN A 664 -33.72 -17.66 0.09
N PRO A 665 -34.47 -16.77 -0.59
CA PRO A 665 -34.57 -16.63 -2.04
C PRO A 665 -33.23 -16.32 -2.73
N ALA A 666 -33.14 -16.56 -4.04
CA ALA A 666 -31.97 -16.18 -4.82
C ALA A 666 -31.66 -14.69 -4.62
N ASN A 667 -30.38 -14.36 -4.46
CA ASN A 667 -29.88 -13.00 -4.15
C ASN A 667 -30.31 -12.42 -2.80
N ALA A 668 -30.96 -13.18 -1.91
CA ALA A 668 -31.37 -12.67 -0.60
C ALA A 668 -30.21 -12.52 0.40
N GLY A 669 -29.08 -13.18 0.16
CA GLY A 669 -27.91 -13.07 1.00
C GLY A 669 -26.67 -13.75 0.42
N LYS A 670 -25.70 -13.97 1.29
CA LYS A 670 -24.42 -14.63 1.03
C LYS A 670 -24.10 -15.62 2.15
N VAL A 671 -23.42 -16.70 1.81
CA VAL A 671 -22.86 -17.71 2.71
C VAL A 671 -21.34 -17.66 2.62
N LYS A 672 -20.70 -17.53 3.79
CA LYS A 672 -19.28 -17.77 3.97
C LYS A 672 -19.08 -19.18 4.49
N VAL A 673 -18.21 -19.95 3.85
CA VAL A 673 -17.78 -21.26 4.32
C VAL A 673 -16.33 -21.13 4.77
N ASN A 674 -16.09 -21.39 6.05
CA ASN A 674 -14.82 -21.18 6.74
C ASN A 674 -14.26 -19.76 6.47
N SER A 675 -13.25 -19.65 5.61
CA SER A 675 -12.57 -18.39 5.29
C SER A 675 -13.08 -17.69 4.02
N ILE A 676 -13.91 -18.33 3.19
CA ILE A 676 -14.27 -17.84 1.85
C ILE A 676 -15.77 -17.62 1.70
N TRP A 677 -16.16 -16.50 1.08
CA TRP A 677 -17.53 -16.28 0.61
C TRP A 677 -17.76 -17.10 -0.65
N ALA A 678 -18.82 -17.91 -0.68
CA ALA A 678 -19.17 -18.68 -1.86
C ALA A 678 -19.29 -17.74 -3.08
N PRO A 679 -18.58 -18.01 -4.19
CA PRO A 679 -18.47 -17.06 -5.28
C PRO A 679 -19.75 -16.96 -6.13
N VAL A 680 -20.56 -18.01 -6.14
CA VAL A 680 -21.81 -18.13 -6.91
C VAL A 680 -22.82 -18.97 -6.11
N TYR A 681 -24.07 -19.06 -6.55
CA TYR A 681 -25.10 -19.93 -5.95
C TYR A 681 -25.95 -20.60 -7.05
N PRO A 682 -26.24 -21.90 -6.95
CA PRO A 682 -25.64 -22.86 -6.01
C PRO A 682 -24.13 -23.03 -6.28
N TRP A 683 -23.33 -23.19 -5.23
CA TRP A 683 -21.88 -23.41 -5.31
C TRP A 683 -21.51 -24.81 -4.88
N THR A 684 -20.80 -25.53 -5.76
CA THR A 684 -20.25 -26.85 -5.44
C THR A 684 -18.83 -26.73 -4.91
N ALA A 685 -18.55 -27.35 -3.77
CA ALA A 685 -17.23 -27.39 -3.15
C ALA A 685 -16.95 -28.77 -2.54
N LYS A 686 -15.68 -29.11 -2.38
CA LYS A 686 -15.21 -30.35 -1.74
C LYS A 686 -14.63 -30.04 -0.36
N TYR A 687 -15.22 -30.64 0.66
CA TYR A 687 -14.75 -30.55 2.04
C TYR A 687 -14.36 -31.91 2.61
N TYR A 688 -13.74 -31.90 3.78
CA TYR A 688 -13.12 -33.08 4.36
C TYR A 688 -13.53 -33.25 5.83
N GLY A 689 -13.68 -34.51 6.23
CA GLY A 689 -13.94 -34.89 7.61
C GLY A 689 -12.71 -34.83 8.50
N ASN A 690 -12.94 -34.96 9.80
CA ASN A 690 -12.01 -34.66 10.89
C ASN A 690 -11.69 -33.16 11.07
N LEU A 691 -12.51 -32.29 10.49
CA LEU A 691 -12.52 -30.83 10.68
C LEU A 691 -13.96 -30.37 10.91
N ASP A 692 -14.16 -29.28 11.66
CA ASP A 692 -15.45 -28.59 11.63
C ASP A 692 -15.49 -27.71 10.37
N ILE A 693 -16.62 -27.73 9.65
CA ILE A 693 -16.93 -26.77 8.59
C ILE A 693 -17.83 -25.70 9.20
N ILE A 694 -17.41 -24.44 9.10
CA ILE A 694 -18.13 -23.30 9.65
C ILE A 694 -18.88 -22.60 8.51
N PHE A 695 -20.19 -22.40 8.67
CA PHE A 695 -21.01 -21.63 7.75
C PHE A 695 -21.45 -20.34 8.44
N GLN A 696 -21.42 -19.22 7.71
CA GLN A 696 -21.91 -17.93 8.18
C GLN A 696 -22.79 -17.28 7.12
N ALA A 697 -23.99 -16.88 7.50
CA ALA A 697 -24.91 -16.16 6.63
C ALA A 697 -24.71 -14.63 6.74
N LYS A 698 -24.96 -13.92 5.65
CA LYS A 698 -25.06 -12.47 5.62
C LYS A 698 -26.19 -12.08 4.68
N ALA A 699 -27.25 -11.48 5.23
CA ALA A 699 -28.37 -11.00 4.43
C ALA A 699 -27.95 -9.81 3.55
N ASN A 700 -28.52 -9.75 2.34
CA ASN A 700 -28.46 -8.56 1.50
C ASN A 700 -29.51 -7.54 1.97
N SER A 701 -29.38 -6.29 1.50
CA SER A 701 -30.35 -5.23 1.84
C SER A 701 -31.77 -5.65 1.47
N GLY A 702 -32.73 -5.44 2.39
CA GLY A 702 -34.13 -5.86 2.21
C GLY A 702 -34.47 -7.24 2.76
N TYR A 703 -33.49 -7.98 3.28
CA TYR A 703 -33.68 -9.32 3.83
C TYR A 703 -33.13 -9.45 5.26
N VAL A 704 -33.62 -10.47 5.97
CA VAL A 704 -33.06 -10.95 7.24
C VAL A 704 -32.77 -12.44 7.13
N PHE A 705 -31.69 -12.89 7.77
CA PHE A 705 -31.42 -14.32 7.89
C PHE A 705 -32.49 -14.98 8.75
N ASP A 706 -32.96 -16.16 8.34
CA ASP A 706 -33.99 -16.90 9.02
C ASP A 706 -33.44 -18.18 9.66
N HIS A 707 -33.05 -19.16 8.84
CA HIS A 707 -32.49 -20.42 9.30
C HIS A 707 -31.65 -21.11 8.21
N TRP A 708 -30.98 -22.20 8.58
CA TRP A 708 -30.25 -23.09 7.69
C TRP A 708 -31.03 -24.38 7.46
N THR A 709 -30.89 -24.94 6.27
CA THR A 709 -31.28 -26.33 6.01
C THR A 709 -30.05 -27.11 5.55
N PHE A 710 -29.94 -28.33 6.08
CA PHE A 710 -28.90 -29.30 5.77
C PHE A 710 -29.63 -30.62 5.48
N ASP A 711 -29.29 -31.31 4.39
CA ASP A 711 -29.93 -32.58 4.04
C ASP A 711 -29.43 -33.73 4.93
N ASN A 712 -28.13 -33.72 5.27
CA ASN A 712 -27.47 -34.85 5.94
C ASN A 712 -26.83 -34.53 7.29
N HIS A 713 -26.66 -33.25 7.65
CA HIS A 713 -26.05 -32.86 8.94
C HIS A 713 -27.02 -32.05 9.82
N THR A 714 -26.73 -32.01 11.12
CA THR A 714 -27.38 -31.10 12.06
C THR A 714 -26.39 -30.01 12.50
N PRO A 715 -26.67 -28.73 12.24
CA PRO A 715 -25.79 -27.63 12.62
C PRO A 715 -25.75 -27.41 14.14
N ALA A 716 -24.58 -27.05 14.66
CA ALA A 716 -24.40 -26.53 16.02
C ALA A 716 -24.14 -25.01 15.98
N PRO A 717 -24.67 -24.21 16.94
CA PRO A 717 -25.48 -24.64 18.08
C PRO A 717 -26.92 -25.01 17.72
N ASN A 718 -27.46 -24.46 16.63
CA ASN A 718 -28.75 -24.82 16.01
C ASN A 718 -28.80 -24.24 14.58
N ASP A 719 -29.88 -24.48 13.86
CA ASP A 719 -30.11 -24.03 12.48
C ASP A 719 -30.56 -22.57 12.35
N THR A 720 -30.92 -21.89 13.45
CA THR A 720 -31.37 -20.49 13.42
C THR A 720 -30.28 -19.47 13.72
N THR A 721 -29.07 -19.90 14.09
CA THR A 721 -27.95 -18.97 14.32
C THR A 721 -27.25 -18.59 13.02
N ILE A 722 -26.81 -17.33 12.92
CA ILE A 722 -26.09 -16.80 11.75
C ILE A 722 -24.82 -17.60 11.45
N ILE A 723 -24.11 -18.06 12.48
CA ILE A 723 -22.90 -18.86 12.36
C ILE A 723 -23.17 -20.25 12.91
N VAL A 724 -23.03 -21.24 12.05
CA VAL A 724 -23.19 -22.65 12.41
C VAL A 724 -21.94 -23.43 12.06
N LYS A 725 -21.77 -24.58 12.70
CA LYS A 725 -20.74 -25.53 12.35
C LYS A 725 -21.27 -26.95 12.28
N ILE A 726 -20.68 -27.75 11.40
CA ILE A 726 -20.94 -29.18 11.28
C ILE A 726 -19.63 -29.97 11.35
N LYS A 727 -19.73 -31.23 11.76
CA LYS A 727 -18.65 -32.21 11.58
C LYS A 727 -18.91 -32.97 10.30
N CYS A 728 -18.05 -32.77 9.31
CA CYS A 728 -18.21 -33.40 8.01
C CYS A 728 -17.89 -34.89 8.07
N ASP A 729 -18.83 -35.73 7.67
CA ASP A 729 -18.62 -37.17 7.45
C ASP A 729 -19.32 -37.75 6.20
N THR A 730 -20.11 -36.92 5.53
CA THR A 730 -20.80 -37.23 4.26
C THR A 730 -21.00 -35.97 3.39
N THR A 731 -21.50 -36.17 2.17
CA THR A 731 -21.91 -35.10 1.23
C THR A 731 -23.16 -34.39 1.74
N ASP A 732 -23.35 -33.10 1.45
CA ASP A 732 -24.55 -32.37 1.89
C ASP A 732 -24.97 -31.24 0.96
N ASN A 733 -26.26 -30.89 0.98
CA ASN A 733 -26.75 -29.64 0.43
C ASN A 733 -27.09 -28.71 1.60
N VAL A 734 -26.57 -27.48 1.53
CA VAL A 734 -26.66 -26.49 2.60
C VAL A 734 -27.30 -25.23 2.04
N THR A 735 -28.49 -24.88 2.53
CA THR A 735 -29.19 -23.67 2.09
C THR A 735 -29.37 -22.70 3.26
N ALA A 736 -28.94 -21.45 3.09
CA ALA A 736 -29.30 -20.36 3.99
C ALA A 736 -30.62 -19.73 3.54
N HIS A 737 -31.62 -19.76 4.42
CA HIS A 737 -32.92 -19.15 4.19
C HIS A 737 -32.96 -17.72 4.73
N PHE A 738 -33.61 -16.85 3.97
CA PHE A 738 -33.78 -15.44 4.27
C PHE A 738 -35.23 -15.04 4.03
N ILE A 739 -35.72 -14.09 4.80
CA ILE A 739 -37.07 -13.53 4.66
C ILE A 739 -36.96 -12.08 4.20
N ALA A 740 -37.72 -11.71 3.19
CA ALA A 740 -37.83 -10.30 2.79
C ALA A 740 -38.48 -9.51 3.93
N ILE A 741 -37.92 -8.36 4.28
CA ILE A 741 -38.38 -7.56 5.43
C ILE A 741 -39.86 -7.20 5.33
N GLU A 742 -40.39 -7.06 4.11
CA GLU A 742 -41.81 -6.77 3.84
C GLU A 742 -42.76 -7.96 4.06
N ASN A 743 -42.25 -9.19 4.08
CA ASN A 743 -43.02 -10.43 4.22
C ASN A 743 -42.98 -11.03 5.64
N ILE A 744 -42.45 -10.27 6.60
CA ILE A 744 -42.40 -10.64 8.02
C ILE A 744 -43.82 -10.60 8.60
N THR A 745 -44.34 -11.70 9.14
CA THR A 745 -45.72 -11.81 9.62
C THR A 745 -45.92 -11.20 11.03
N PRO A 746 -47.17 -10.99 11.51
CA PRO A 746 -47.43 -10.48 12.85
C PRO A 746 -46.91 -11.35 14.01
N GLU A 747 -46.71 -12.65 13.84
CA GLU A 747 -46.00 -13.46 14.85
C GLU A 747 -44.48 -13.25 14.80
N ASP A 748 -43.93 -12.86 13.64
CA ASP A 748 -42.55 -12.38 13.48
C ASP A 748 -42.37 -10.90 13.89
N SER A 749 -43.46 -10.17 14.17
CA SER A 749 -43.46 -8.72 14.45
C SER A 749 -42.89 -8.33 15.82
N LEU A 750 -42.59 -9.31 16.69
CA LEU A 750 -41.90 -9.07 17.96
C LEU A 750 -40.47 -8.54 17.78
N PHE A 751 -39.92 -8.52 16.56
CA PHE A 751 -38.59 -7.99 16.22
C PHE A 751 -38.62 -6.75 15.30
N THR A 752 -39.79 -6.25 14.93
CA THR A 752 -39.94 -5.03 14.11
C THR A 752 -40.27 -3.84 15.01
N GLY A 753 -39.24 -3.07 15.40
CA GLY A 753 -39.40 -1.88 16.26
C GLY A 753 -38.08 -1.43 16.91
N GLU A 754 -38.12 -0.30 17.65
CA GLU A 754 -37.00 0.09 18.53
C GLU A 754 -36.71 -1.01 19.55
N LEU A 755 -35.43 -1.20 19.90
CA LEU A 755 -35.03 -2.21 20.86
C LEU A 755 -35.66 -1.93 22.24
N ALA A 756 -36.60 -2.78 22.64
CA ALA A 756 -37.33 -2.72 23.89
C ALA A 756 -36.96 -3.90 24.80
N ILE A 757 -36.94 -3.63 26.10
CA ILE A 757 -36.58 -4.61 27.13
C ILE A 757 -37.79 -4.74 28.05
N PRO A 758 -38.46 -5.90 28.08
CA PRO A 758 -39.56 -6.13 29.02
C PRO A 758 -39.08 -5.91 30.46
N THR A 759 -39.98 -5.46 31.34
CA THR A 759 -39.68 -5.25 32.76
C THR A 759 -40.16 -6.41 33.64
N ALA A 760 -40.97 -7.31 33.08
CA ALA A 760 -41.48 -8.49 33.78
C ALA A 760 -41.84 -9.63 32.81
N PHE A 761 -41.86 -10.86 33.33
CA PHE A 761 -42.35 -12.07 32.65
C PHE A 761 -42.78 -13.13 33.69
N SER A 762 -43.59 -14.11 33.29
CA SER A 762 -44.23 -15.09 34.17
C SER A 762 -44.09 -16.49 33.57
N PRO A 763 -43.06 -17.27 33.93
CA PRO A 763 -42.86 -18.64 33.45
C PRO A 763 -43.83 -19.62 34.14
N ASN A 764 -45.12 -19.51 33.85
CA ASN A 764 -46.21 -20.26 34.49
C ASN A 764 -46.81 -21.36 33.58
N GLY A 765 -46.39 -21.41 32.31
CA GLY A 765 -46.82 -22.39 31.32
C GLY A 765 -48.19 -22.12 30.71
N ASP A 766 -48.71 -20.89 30.83
CA ASP A 766 -50.01 -20.51 30.24
C ASP A 766 -49.93 -20.13 28.75
N GLY A 767 -48.72 -20.10 28.19
CA GLY A 767 -48.44 -19.74 26.79
C GLY A 767 -48.21 -18.24 26.59
N PHE A 768 -48.36 -17.41 27.62
CA PHE A 768 -48.23 -15.96 27.57
C PHE A 768 -47.08 -15.49 28.47
N ASN A 769 -46.11 -14.77 27.89
CA ASN A 769 -44.97 -14.20 28.60
C ASN A 769 -44.14 -15.20 29.44
N ASP A 770 -44.15 -16.48 29.07
CA ASP A 770 -43.36 -17.54 29.70
C ASP A 770 -41.84 -17.37 29.57
N LEU A 771 -41.42 -16.60 28.56
CA LEU A 771 -40.01 -16.36 28.25
C LEU A 771 -39.69 -14.87 28.33
N PHE A 772 -38.61 -14.55 29.03
CA PHE A 772 -37.98 -13.24 28.97
C PHE A 772 -37.09 -13.14 27.72
N ARG A 773 -37.36 -12.17 26.85
CA ARG A 773 -36.57 -11.90 25.63
C ARG A 773 -36.58 -10.41 25.28
N LEU A 774 -35.61 -9.97 24.50
CA LEU A 774 -35.63 -8.62 23.93
C LEU A 774 -36.75 -8.53 22.89
N LEU A 775 -37.37 -7.34 22.80
CA LEU A 775 -38.42 -7.03 21.82
C LEU A 775 -37.89 -5.97 20.85
N GLY A 776 -38.33 -5.99 19.59
CA GLY A 776 -37.82 -5.10 18.54
C GLY A 776 -36.38 -5.43 18.14
N GLY A 777 -35.60 -4.39 17.84
CA GLY A 777 -34.19 -4.51 17.45
C GLY A 777 -33.90 -4.18 15.99
N LYS A 778 -34.75 -3.34 15.37
CA LYS A 778 -34.49 -2.84 14.01
C LYS A 778 -33.11 -2.18 13.95
N GLY A 779 -32.27 -2.70 13.06
CA GLY A 779 -30.91 -2.21 12.87
C GLY A 779 -29.92 -2.69 13.92
N VAL A 780 -30.23 -3.60 14.84
CA VAL A 780 -29.24 -4.20 15.75
C VAL A 780 -28.41 -5.25 14.99
N GLN A 781 -27.10 -5.03 14.92
CA GLN A 781 -26.10 -5.89 14.28
C GLN A 781 -25.47 -6.89 15.27
N GLU A 782 -25.23 -6.46 16.51
CA GLU A 782 -24.67 -7.30 17.57
C GLU A 782 -25.44 -7.04 18.87
N VAL A 783 -25.62 -8.07 19.69
CA VAL A 783 -26.20 -7.92 21.03
C VAL A 783 -25.47 -8.80 22.04
N GLU A 784 -25.43 -8.35 23.29
CA GLU A 784 -24.93 -9.12 24.42
C GLU A 784 -25.82 -8.81 25.63
N LEU A 785 -26.59 -9.80 26.08
CA LEU A 785 -27.47 -9.72 27.23
C LEU A 785 -26.99 -10.71 28.31
N SER A 786 -26.88 -10.23 29.55
CA SER A 786 -26.62 -11.07 30.73
C SER A 786 -27.62 -10.75 31.83
N ILE A 787 -28.17 -11.77 32.49
CA ILE A 787 -29.11 -11.65 33.62
C ILE A 787 -28.49 -12.28 34.86
N PHE A 788 -28.63 -11.60 36.00
CA PHE A 788 -28.01 -11.94 37.27
C PHE A 788 -29.06 -12.06 38.38
N ASN A 789 -28.89 -13.04 39.26
CA ASN A 789 -29.69 -13.14 40.48
C ASN A 789 -29.22 -12.13 41.54
N ARG A 790 -29.95 -12.07 42.68
CA ARG A 790 -29.64 -11.14 43.79
C ARG A 790 -28.25 -11.29 44.42
N TRP A 791 -27.57 -12.41 44.16
CA TRP A 791 -26.22 -12.70 44.67
C TRP A 791 -25.12 -12.33 43.66
N GLY A 792 -25.48 -11.77 42.51
CA GLY A 792 -24.54 -11.41 41.45
C GLY A 792 -24.12 -12.60 40.57
N GLU A 793 -24.73 -13.78 40.73
CA GLU A 793 -24.46 -14.93 39.87
C GLU A 793 -25.24 -14.78 38.55
N ARG A 794 -24.57 -14.96 37.41
CA ARG A 794 -25.19 -14.88 36.09
C ARG A 794 -26.04 -16.13 35.84
N VAL A 795 -27.36 -15.94 35.74
CA VAL A 795 -28.34 -17.01 35.55
C VAL A 795 -28.69 -17.23 34.09
N PHE A 796 -28.49 -16.22 33.23
CA PHE A 796 -28.72 -16.31 31.79
C PHE A 796 -27.77 -15.41 31.01
N HIS A 797 -27.40 -15.83 29.80
CA HIS A 797 -26.56 -15.06 28.88
C HIS A 797 -26.92 -15.41 27.43
N THR A 798 -27.05 -14.40 26.58
CA THR A 798 -27.23 -14.58 25.14
C THR A 798 -26.51 -13.48 24.35
N THR A 799 -25.98 -13.85 23.19
CA THR A 799 -25.52 -12.91 22.15
C THR A 799 -26.46 -12.90 20.93
N ASP A 800 -27.55 -13.66 21.01
CA ASP A 800 -28.60 -13.71 20.01
C ASP A 800 -29.74 -12.77 20.43
N LEU A 801 -30.18 -11.92 19.49
CA LEU A 801 -31.31 -11.02 19.66
C LEU A 801 -32.61 -11.78 19.95
N ARG A 802 -32.72 -13.02 19.45
CA ARG A 802 -33.86 -13.92 19.69
C ARG A 802 -33.68 -14.79 20.94
N GLY A 803 -32.54 -14.72 21.61
CA GLY A 803 -32.27 -15.49 22.82
C GLY A 803 -33.25 -15.15 23.94
N ALA A 804 -33.76 -16.19 24.60
CA ALA A 804 -34.81 -16.06 25.62
C ALA A 804 -34.48 -16.87 26.88
N TRP A 805 -34.91 -16.35 28.03
CA TRP A 805 -34.77 -17.00 29.34
C TRP A 805 -36.13 -17.45 29.86
N ASP A 806 -36.24 -18.74 30.19
CA ASP A 806 -37.46 -19.39 30.69
C ASP A 806 -37.62 -19.32 32.22
N GLY A 807 -36.79 -18.50 32.89
CA GLY A 807 -36.79 -18.41 34.35
C GLY A 807 -36.10 -19.56 35.06
N THR A 808 -35.48 -20.52 34.34
CA THR A 808 -34.74 -21.62 34.95
C THR A 808 -33.23 -21.32 35.04
N TYR A 809 -32.56 -21.92 36.02
CA TYR A 809 -31.11 -21.93 36.12
C TYR A 809 -30.66 -23.24 36.76
N LYS A 810 -29.67 -23.90 36.14
CA LYS A 810 -29.20 -25.25 36.53
C LYS A 810 -30.35 -26.27 36.62
N GLY A 811 -31.27 -26.22 35.66
CA GLY A 811 -32.43 -27.12 35.57
C GLY A 811 -33.53 -26.90 36.61
N LYS A 812 -33.47 -25.79 37.38
CA LYS A 812 -34.48 -25.45 38.39
C LYS A 812 -35.08 -24.08 38.12
N LEU A 813 -36.41 -24.00 38.16
CA LEU A 813 -37.14 -22.73 38.11
C LEU A 813 -36.68 -21.84 39.27
N GLN A 814 -36.34 -20.60 38.95
CA GLN A 814 -35.90 -19.63 39.96
C GLN A 814 -37.09 -19.15 40.81
N ASN A 815 -36.80 -18.56 41.97
CA ASN A 815 -37.85 -17.94 42.78
C ASN A 815 -38.30 -16.63 42.14
N SER A 816 -39.59 -16.31 42.25
CA SER A 816 -40.13 -15.00 41.89
C SER A 816 -39.33 -13.90 42.60
N GLY A 817 -39.01 -12.84 41.87
CA GLY A 817 -38.15 -11.78 42.38
C GLY A 817 -37.55 -10.92 41.28
N VAL A 818 -36.69 -9.99 41.70
CA VAL A 818 -36.02 -9.05 40.80
C VAL A 818 -34.64 -9.59 40.42
N PHE A 819 -34.36 -9.59 39.12
CA PHE A 819 -33.09 -9.96 38.51
C PHE A 819 -32.48 -8.74 37.84
N ALA A 820 -31.16 -8.57 37.93
CA ALA A 820 -30.47 -7.49 37.26
C ALA A 820 -30.05 -7.93 35.85
N TYR A 821 -30.04 -7.03 34.88
CA TYR A 821 -29.49 -7.31 33.55
C TYR A 821 -28.47 -6.26 33.10
N THR A 822 -27.59 -6.69 32.19
CA THR A 822 -26.74 -5.82 31.39
C THR A 822 -26.95 -6.15 29.92
N LEU A 823 -27.14 -5.12 29.10
CA LEU A 823 -27.33 -5.22 27.65
C LEU A 823 -26.33 -4.31 26.94
N LYS A 824 -25.65 -4.84 25.93
CA LYS A 824 -24.95 -4.06 24.90
C LYS A 824 -25.56 -4.42 23.54
N ALA A 825 -25.91 -3.43 22.73
CA ALA A 825 -26.37 -3.61 21.36
C ALA A 825 -25.61 -2.65 20.43
N VAL A 826 -25.15 -3.16 19.28
CA VAL A 826 -24.48 -2.37 18.23
C VAL A 826 -25.44 -2.29 17.06
N PHE A 827 -25.68 -1.10 16.51
CA PHE A 827 -26.60 -0.89 15.40
C PHE A 827 -25.86 -0.77 14.06
N THR A 828 -26.56 -0.97 12.95
CA THR A 828 -26.05 -0.92 11.57
C THR A 828 -25.52 0.44 11.16
N ASN A 829 -25.88 1.51 11.87
CA ASN A 829 -25.34 2.87 11.71
C ASN A 829 -24.04 3.09 12.53
N GLY A 830 -23.55 2.07 13.24
CA GLY A 830 -22.39 2.14 14.13
C GLY A 830 -22.69 2.61 15.56
N GLU A 831 -23.95 2.95 15.87
CA GLU A 831 -24.36 3.37 17.21
C GLU A 831 -24.29 2.21 18.21
N VAL A 832 -23.87 2.49 19.45
CA VAL A 832 -23.78 1.48 20.51
C VAL A 832 -24.69 1.86 21.67
N LEU A 833 -25.68 1.01 21.94
CA LEU A 833 -26.57 1.11 23.09
C LEU A 833 -26.08 0.23 24.23
N ASN A 834 -25.83 0.83 25.39
CA ASN A 834 -25.55 0.11 26.63
C ASN A 834 -26.68 0.37 27.64
N LYS A 835 -27.34 -0.68 28.13
CA LYS A 835 -28.39 -0.59 29.14
C LYS A 835 -28.11 -1.52 30.32
N LYS A 836 -28.56 -1.09 31.49
CA LYS A 836 -28.61 -1.92 32.70
C LYS A 836 -29.95 -1.67 33.37
N GLY A 837 -30.50 -2.67 34.02
CA GLY A 837 -31.78 -2.52 34.69
C GLY A 837 -32.22 -3.79 35.40
N ASN A 838 -33.50 -3.84 35.71
CA ASN A 838 -34.11 -4.89 36.50
C ASN A 838 -35.27 -5.55 35.73
N ILE A 839 -35.42 -6.86 35.94
CA ILE A 839 -36.50 -7.70 35.40
C ILE A 839 -37.22 -8.33 36.59
N THR A 840 -38.54 -8.25 36.60
CA THR A 840 -39.37 -8.90 37.61
C THR A 840 -39.86 -10.25 37.09
N MET A 841 -39.45 -11.34 37.73
CA MET A 841 -40.01 -12.66 37.45
C MET A 841 -41.22 -12.91 38.36
N LEU A 842 -42.39 -13.13 37.77
CA LEU A 842 -43.64 -13.42 38.45
C LEU A 842 -43.94 -14.92 38.40
N LYS A 843 -44.92 -15.37 39.18
CA LYS A 843 -45.42 -16.76 39.17
C LYS A 843 -46.85 -16.75 38.68
#